data_AF-A0A933Y086-F1
#
_entry.id   AF-A0A933Y086-F1
#
_cell.length_a   1.000
_cell.length_b   1.000
_cell.length_c   1.000
_cell.angle_alpha   90.00
_cell.angle_beta   90.00
_cell.angle_gamma   90.00
#
_symmetry.space_group_name_H-M   'P 1'
#
loop_
_entity.id
_entity.type
_entity.pdbx_description
1 polymer ?
#
loop_
_entity_poly.entity_id
_entity_poly.type
_entity_poly.pdbx_seq_one_letter_code
_entity_poly.pdbx_strand_id
1 'polypeptide(L)'
;MNRPLLFVTWIAACCAAAPASAQDSVSKVGCLPGDTVAPWTDATDPLGSEQVNRYVVDLTPFNTSWGTTFAVAPVAKGSKTALQFTGSLLSGQTMSSRALRNVPFPSNAYSYWNTAGQGISNDISLNDPAGVLAPPTTLGVQQAAAFAEFSSTFGGASYNGIISTLINISDAAPSRLFVTRTVAAINGCDESSNSSQFGMGGIDAQGRLIFRADDFGATGSNCVGLVNIVDDNIFKVATTLRDGNVLNVVSNDYLSGGQFDIGTGPNFTTEWLVRNNVTVTSPPSIAPTPSGAPLYIGSDQAAGYLRGTAFGGITTDSSHLATGAANHRGNISYTPRNHASVASTNGICGIVGYDASNKASLMNVWGINSAGAVTGKLALVRPATITDNSNGATNLPGTNEFDNWGSQVGFRGGNGHVAVGVDQGGNMLVAGMMSHPNKVGTNTGTNCIAVARVTTAGAVSWTLASYNDGTSGPTGTGKPVLDGAGNMIGRMVSTSDVTIGSLLGPSCSSPMIDSAGNIWFLGVWENFTNPVDPFDTALFRAVYDRTAFSYRLEMVFSTGKTFRGRNSGRRYQLTFLEIADSNSVSSAAPFSNNMCADGWMGRSYPTHPTKSPAHLGGLVINAGIRYDWDNDGSFDNCSTVIGATDESYNVLLYVGYPGYQAHDGPNSPGGLIAQ
;
A
#
# COMPACT_ATOMS: atom_id res chain seq x y z
N MET A 1 43.09 -68.39 -1.15
CA MET A 1 43.27 -67.24 -0.24
C MET A 1 43.29 -65.98 -1.08
N ASN A 2 42.25 -65.16 -1.03
CA ASN A 2 42.25 -63.73 -1.35
C ASN A 2 40.83 -63.20 -1.13
N ARG A 3 40.68 -62.26 -0.19
CA ARG A 3 39.42 -61.58 0.14
C ARG A 3 39.12 -60.49 -0.90
N PRO A 4 37.87 -60.28 -1.35
CA PRO A 4 37.48 -59.01 -1.92
C PRO A 4 36.79 -58.14 -0.87
N LEU A 5 37.22 -56.87 -0.83
CA LEU A 5 36.59 -55.77 -0.10
C LEU A 5 35.18 -55.50 -0.63
N LEU A 6 34.21 -55.39 0.27
CA LEU A 6 32.91 -54.76 0.01
C LEU A 6 33.10 -53.23 0.03
N PHE A 7 32.93 -52.58 -1.12
CA PHE A 7 32.73 -51.13 -1.22
C PHE A 7 31.23 -50.85 -1.32
N VAL A 8 30.65 -50.29 -0.27
CA VAL A 8 29.26 -49.83 -0.22
C VAL A 8 29.18 -48.47 -0.94
N THR A 9 28.49 -48.43 -2.07
CA THR A 9 28.22 -47.20 -2.83
C THR A 9 26.96 -46.52 -2.25
N TRP A 10 27.15 -45.40 -1.55
CA TRP A 10 26.06 -44.47 -1.22
C TRP A 10 25.68 -43.70 -2.48
N ILE A 11 24.51 -44.01 -3.07
CA ILE A 11 23.89 -43.13 -4.06
C ILE A 11 23.22 -41.99 -3.29
N ALA A 12 23.83 -40.81 -3.36
CA ALA A 12 23.22 -39.57 -2.92
C ALA A 12 22.05 -39.23 -3.87
N ALA A 13 20.82 -39.49 -3.42
CA ALA A 13 19.62 -38.94 -4.03
C ALA A 13 19.58 -37.43 -3.75
N CYS A 14 20.24 -36.63 -4.59
CA CYS A 14 19.97 -35.21 -4.68
C CYS A 14 18.58 -35.04 -5.32
N CYS A 15 17.55 -34.99 -4.48
CA CYS A 15 16.23 -34.51 -4.87
C CYS A 15 16.39 -33.09 -5.40
N ALA A 16 16.38 -32.93 -6.72
CA ALA A 16 16.13 -31.66 -7.36
C ALA A 16 14.69 -31.26 -7.03
N ALA A 17 14.52 -30.55 -5.91
CA ALA A 17 13.26 -29.88 -5.61
C ALA A 17 13.06 -28.87 -6.74
N ALA A 18 12.15 -29.20 -7.67
CA ALA A 18 11.73 -28.26 -8.69
C ALA A 18 11.29 -26.98 -7.98
N PRO A 19 11.68 -25.78 -8.47
CA PRO A 19 11.20 -24.54 -7.91
C PRO A 19 9.69 -24.52 -8.03
N ALA A 20 9.03 -24.84 -6.92
CA ALA A 20 7.61 -24.65 -6.74
C ALA A 20 7.30 -23.19 -7.08
N SER A 21 6.15 -22.89 -7.69
CA SER A 21 5.67 -21.51 -7.93
C SER A 21 4.18 -21.40 -7.47
N ALA A 22 3.84 -20.56 -6.47
CA ALA A 22 2.59 -20.19 -5.73
C ALA A 22 2.01 -18.76 -5.87
N GLN A 23 0.69 -18.51 -6.08
CA GLN A 23 -0.17 -17.28 -6.26
C GLN A 23 0.00 -16.34 -7.47
N ASP A 24 -0.77 -16.65 -8.50
CA ASP A 24 -1.91 -15.88 -9.00
C ASP A 24 -2.95 -16.99 -9.25
N SER A 25 -4.19 -16.89 -8.78
CA SER A 25 -5.21 -17.89 -9.11
C SER A 25 -6.15 -17.30 -10.15
N VAL A 26 -6.71 -18.17 -10.99
CA VAL A 26 -7.78 -17.83 -11.93
C VAL A 26 -8.84 -18.91 -11.80
N SER A 27 -10.09 -18.57 -12.06
CA SER A 27 -11.18 -19.55 -12.05
C SER A 27 -10.94 -20.61 -13.11
N LYS A 28 -11.42 -21.84 -12.90
CA LYS A 28 -11.41 -22.86 -13.95
C LYS A 28 -12.53 -22.67 -14.98
N VAL A 29 -13.50 -21.80 -14.68
CA VAL A 29 -14.61 -21.48 -15.59
C VAL A 29 -14.42 -20.15 -16.34
N GLY A 30 -13.37 -19.40 -16.03
CA GLY A 30 -13.11 -18.08 -16.59
C GLY A 30 -14.04 -16.99 -16.05
N CYS A 31 -14.03 -15.84 -16.73
CA CYS A 31 -14.88 -14.66 -16.54
C CYS A 31 -15.60 -14.51 -15.18
N LEU A 32 -16.92 -14.72 -15.15
CA LEU A 32 -17.79 -14.51 -14.00
C LEU A 32 -18.28 -15.87 -13.51
N PRO A 33 -18.36 -16.08 -12.18
CA PRO A 33 -18.19 -15.06 -11.13
C PRO A 33 -16.73 -14.82 -10.68
N GLY A 34 -15.74 -15.33 -11.40
CA GLY A 34 -14.33 -15.33 -10.97
C GLY A 34 -14.10 -16.25 -9.76
N ASP A 35 -12.92 -16.20 -9.17
CA ASP A 35 -12.48 -17.11 -8.08
C ASP A 35 -12.18 -16.40 -6.74
N THR A 36 -12.64 -15.17 -6.56
CA THR A 36 -12.47 -14.46 -5.29
C THR A 36 -13.32 -15.05 -4.18
N VAL A 37 -12.81 -14.91 -2.98
CA VAL A 37 -13.40 -15.42 -1.74
C VAL A 37 -14.51 -14.48 -1.26
N ALA A 38 -15.60 -15.06 -0.75
CA ALA A 38 -16.70 -14.29 -0.19
C ALA A 38 -16.36 -13.82 1.25
N PRO A 39 -16.77 -12.59 1.64
CA PRO A 39 -16.42 -12.06 2.96
C PRO A 39 -17.28 -12.66 4.09
N TRP A 40 -18.35 -13.37 3.77
CA TRP A 40 -19.30 -13.96 4.73
C TRP A 40 -19.16 -15.48 4.91
N THR A 41 -18.19 -16.11 4.25
CA THR A 41 -17.98 -17.55 4.36
C THR A 41 -17.17 -17.84 5.63
N ASP A 42 -17.85 -18.35 6.66
CA ASP A 42 -17.30 -18.76 7.96
C ASP A 42 -17.40 -20.29 8.16
N ALA A 43 -17.22 -20.80 9.38
CA ALA A 43 -17.30 -22.24 9.63
C ALA A 43 -18.71 -22.85 9.51
N THR A 44 -19.75 -22.02 9.40
CA THR A 44 -21.12 -22.49 9.13
C THR A 44 -21.35 -22.77 7.64
N ASP A 45 -20.47 -22.28 6.77
CA ASP A 45 -20.48 -22.59 5.35
C ASP A 45 -20.13 -24.08 5.13
N PRO A 46 -20.91 -24.83 4.34
CA PRO A 46 -20.63 -26.25 4.06
C PRO A 46 -19.29 -26.50 3.36
N LEU A 47 -18.70 -25.48 2.73
CA LEU A 47 -17.40 -25.54 2.07
C LEU A 47 -16.24 -25.12 3.00
N GLY A 48 -16.52 -24.79 4.25
CA GLY A 48 -15.54 -24.31 5.23
C GLY A 48 -15.32 -22.81 5.15
N SER A 49 -14.51 -22.27 6.06
CA SER A 49 -14.34 -20.82 6.20
C SER A 49 -13.30 -20.21 5.25
N GLU A 50 -13.57 -18.98 4.83
CA GLU A 50 -12.71 -18.11 4.02
C GLU A 50 -12.24 -16.86 4.79
N GLN A 51 -12.58 -16.75 6.08
CA GLN A 51 -12.18 -15.60 6.92
C GLN A 51 -10.67 -15.46 7.04
N VAL A 52 -9.93 -16.58 7.02
CA VAL A 52 -8.47 -16.62 7.04
C VAL A 52 -7.94 -17.59 5.99
N ASN A 53 -7.23 -17.04 5.01
CA ASN A 53 -6.63 -17.78 3.91
C ASN A 53 -5.11 -17.72 3.99
N ARG A 54 -4.45 -18.85 3.73
CA ARG A 54 -2.99 -18.95 3.79
C ARG A 54 -2.47 -19.55 2.51
N TYR A 55 -1.63 -18.81 1.80
CA TYR A 55 -1.12 -19.21 0.50
C TYR A 55 0.28 -18.63 0.25
N VAL A 56 0.97 -19.16 -0.74
CA VAL A 56 2.24 -18.59 -1.21
C VAL A 56 2.06 -17.80 -2.49
N VAL A 57 2.92 -16.80 -2.72
CA VAL A 57 2.95 -15.83 -3.84
C VAL A 57 4.36 -15.70 -4.37
N ASP A 58 4.60 -15.94 -5.64
CA ASP A 58 5.91 -15.77 -6.24
C ASP A 58 5.96 -14.52 -7.11
N LEU A 59 6.89 -13.66 -6.75
CA LEU A 59 7.17 -12.41 -7.40
C LEU A 59 7.68 -12.62 -8.81
N THR A 60 7.14 -11.85 -9.75
CA THR A 60 7.56 -11.81 -11.16
C THR A 60 8.56 -10.68 -11.36
N PRO A 61 9.84 -10.96 -11.65
CA PRO A 61 10.82 -9.92 -11.89
C PRO A 61 10.51 -9.13 -13.16
N PHE A 62 10.83 -7.84 -13.13
CA PHE A 62 10.75 -6.96 -14.27
C PHE A 62 11.81 -5.86 -14.15
N ASN A 63 12.13 -5.24 -15.28
CA ASN A 63 13.05 -4.12 -15.32
C ASN A 63 12.28 -2.81 -15.53
N THR A 64 12.72 -1.79 -14.82
CA THR A 64 12.26 -0.41 -15.01
C THR A 64 12.86 0.20 -16.29
N SER A 65 12.44 1.42 -16.61
CA SER A 65 13.07 2.25 -17.65
C SER A 65 14.58 2.44 -17.47
N TRP A 66 15.10 2.36 -16.24
CA TRP A 66 16.55 2.45 -15.98
C TRP A 66 17.28 1.11 -15.98
N GLY A 67 16.56 0.02 -16.22
CA GLY A 67 17.11 -1.34 -16.09
C GLY A 67 17.24 -1.80 -14.63
N THR A 68 16.68 -1.08 -13.66
CA THR A 68 16.63 -1.55 -12.28
C THR A 68 15.66 -2.73 -12.19
N THR A 69 16.09 -3.82 -11.56
CA THR A 69 15.22 -4.98 -11.38
C THR A 69 14.42 -4.89 -10.08
N PHE A 70 13.11 -4.90 -10.22
CA PHE A 70 12.15 -5.14 -9.15
C PHE A 70 11.34 -6.39 -9.48
N ALA A 71 10.42 -6.77 -8.59
CA ALA A 71 9.48 -7.84 -8.84
C ALA A 71 8.11 -7.51 -8.25
N VAL A 72 7.09 -8.09 -8.85
CA VAL A 72 5.69 -7.75 -8.58
C VAL A 72 4.85 -9.00 -8.39
N ALA A 73 3.84 -8.94 -7.52
CA ALA A 73 2.77 -9.93 -7.48
C ALA A 73 1.48 -9.36 -6.85
N PRO A 74 0.29 -9.82 -7.28
CA PRO A 74 -0.97 -9.50 -6.60
C PRO A 74 -1.08 -10.32 -5.31
N VAL A 75 -0.87 -9.69 -4.14
CA VAL A 75 -0.86 -10.40 -2.85
C VAL A 75 -2.24 -10.66 -2.29
N ALA A 76 -3.25 -9.88 -2.69
CA ALA A 76 -4.65 -10.12 -2.35
C ALA A 76 -5.58 -9.52 -3.40
N LYS A 77 -6.72 -10.18 -3.62
CA LYS A 77 -7.86 -9.68 -4.40
C LYS A 77 -8.92 -9.10 -3.45
N GLY A 78 -9.71 -8.15 -3.94
CA GLY A 78 -10.95 -7.74 -3.27
C GLY A 78 -11.93 -8.91 -3.12
N SER A 79 -12.76 -8.87 -2.09
CA SER A 79 -13.74 -9.92 -1.77
C SER A 79 -14.90 -9.95 -2.76
N LYS A 80 -15.51 -11.12 -2.96
CA LYS A 80 -16.68 -11.31 -3.82
C LYS A 80 -17.98 -11.03 -3.07
N THR A 81 -18.74 -10.04 -3.52
CA THR A 81 -20.00 -9.61 -2.86
C THR A 81 -21.20 -9.65 -3.80
N ALA A 82 -20.97 -9.90 -5.09
CA ALA A 82 -21.99 -10.00 -6.13
C ALA A 82 -21.48 -10.87 -7.29
N LEU A 83 -22.37 -11.60 -7.96
CA LEU A 83 -22.01 -12.53 -9.04
C LEU A 83 -21.64 -11.83 -10.36
N GLN A 84 -22.04 -10.56 -10.52
CA GLN A 84 -21.78 -9.74 -11.70
C GLN A 84 -20.36 -9.17 -11.72
N PHE A 85 -19.63 -9.29 -10.62
CA PHE A 85 -18.27 -8.82 -10.48
C PHE A 85 -17.39 -9.93 -9.91
N THR A 86 -16.15 -9.94 -10.33
CA THR A 86 -15.09 -10.83 -9.86
C THR A 86 -14.50 -10.40 -8.53
N GLY A 87 -14.89 -9.25 -7.96
CA GLY A 87 -14.39 -8.75 -6.67
C GLY A 87 -14.77 -7.30 -6.40
N SER A 88 -14.61 -6.88 -5.15
CA SER A 88 -14.90 -5.52 -4.68
C SER A 88 -13.86 -4.50 -5.16
N LEU A 89 -14.21 -3.21 -5.09
CA LEU A 89 -13.27 -2.12 -5.30
C LEU A 89 -12.43 -1.91 -4.04
N LEU A 90 -11.16 -1.60 -4.22
CA LEU A 90 -10.28 -1.23 -3.11
C LEU A 90 -10.44 0.27 -2.82
N SER A 91 -10.28 0.64 -1.55
CA SER A 91 -10.11 2.00 -1.06
C SER A 91 -8.77 2.04 -0.31
N GLY A 92 -8.59 3.04 0.57
CA GLY A 92 -7.35 3.28 1.31
C GLY A 92 -6.60 2.00 1.68
N GLN A 93 -5.28 2.04 1.50
CA GLN A 93 -4.39 0.92 1.67
C GLN A 93 -3.15 1.33 2.50
N THR A 94 -2.49 0.36 3.13
CA THR A 94 -1.32 0.59 3.99
C THR A 94 -0.39 -0.61 3.99
N MET A 95 0.89 -0.36 4.22
CA MET A 95 1.92 -1.33 4.57
C MET A 95 2.58 -0.95 5.90
N SER A 96 3.09 -1.95 6.61
CA SER A 96 3.84 -1.75 7.83
C SER A 96 5.09 -0.93 7.59
N SER A 97 5.25 0.15 8.38
CA SER A 97 6.37 1.08 8.26
C SER A 97 7.74 0.44 8.59
N ARG A 98 7.75 -0.73 9.23
CA ARG A 98 8.92 -1.58 9.45
C ARG A 98 8.68 -3.01 8.98
N ALA A 99 9.75 -3.77 8.88
CA ALA A 99 9.70 -5.23 8.84
C ALA A 99 10.25 -5.85 10.13
N LEU A 100 9.68 -6.98 10.58
CA LEU A 100 10.25 -7.79 11.65
C LEU A 100 11.21 -8.79 11.03
N ARG A 101 12.40 -8.93 11.61
CA ARG A 101 13.39 -9.91 11.17
C ARG A 101 13.50 -11.03 12.18
N ASN A 102 13.95 -12.19 11.72
CA ASN A 102 14.18 -13.37 12.54
C ASN A 102 12.91 -13.79 13.30
N VAL A 103 11.77 -13.78 12.61
CA VAL A 103 10.49 -14.21 13.18
C VAL A 103 10.03 -15.52 12.55
N PRO A 104 9.34 -16.39 13.31
CA PRO A 104 8.76 -17.61 12.74
C PRO A 104 7.67 -17.26 11.72
N PHE A 105 7.43 -18.18 10.79
CA PHE A 105 6.26 -18.09 9.93
C PHE A 105 4.98 -18.29 10.76
N PRO A 106 3.92 -17.50 10.52
CA PRO A 106 2.69 -17.52 11.32
C PRO A 106 1.85 -18.78 11.12
N SER A 107 2.17 -19.60 10.10
CA SER A 107 1.53 -20.87 9.83
C SER A 107 2.58 -21.94 9.55
N ASN A 108 2.23 -23.19 9.81
CA ASN A 108 3.01 -24.38 9.42
C ASN A 108 2.66 -24.92 8.03
N ALA A 109 1.59 -24.41 7.41
CA ALA A 109 1.12 -24.84 6.10
C ALA A 109 0.51 -23.67 5.30
N TYR A 110 0.74 -23.68 4.00
CA TYR A 110 0.23 -22.69 3.05
C TYR A 110 -0.30 -23.41 1.81
N SER A 111 -1.43 -22.95 1.29
CA SER A 111 -1.96 -23.39 0.00
C SER A 111 -1.00 -23.03 -1.12
N TYR A 112 -0.84 -23.97 -2.05
CA TYR A 112 0.14 -23.91 -3.12
C TYR A 112 -0.43 -24.49 -4.42
N TRP A 113 -0.25 -23.81 -5.54
CA TRP A 113 -0.70 -24.25 -6.86
C TRP A 113 0.22 -23.77 -7.97
N ASN A 114 0.46 -24.60 -8.98
CA ASN A 114 1.33 -24.27 -10.11
C ASN A 114 0.64 -24.44 -11.47
N THR A 115 -0.70 -24.51 -11.45
CA THR A 115 -1.54 -24.65 -12.64
C THR A 115 -2.74 -23.72 -12.54
N ALA A 116 -3.16 -23.14 -13.67
CA ALA A 116 -4.39 -22.35 -13.74
C ALA A 116 -5.63 -23.17 -13.33
N GLY A 117 -6.62 -22.53 -12.70
CA GLY A 117 -7.83 -23.19 -12.21
C GLY A 117 -7.72 -23.72 -10.78
N GLN A 118 -6.52 -23.82 -10.20
CA GLN A 118 -6.32 -24.06 -8.77
C GLN A 118 -6.24 -22.75 -7.99
N GLY A 119 -6.70 -22.74 -6.74
CA GLY A 119 -6.71 -21.51 -5.95
C GLY A 119 -7.13 -21.71 -4.50
N ILE A 120 -7.45 -20.59 -3.86
CA ILE A 120 -7.83 -20.55 -2.44
C ILE A 120 -9.33 -20.63 -2.22
N SER A 121 -10.15 -20.38 -3.24
CA SER A 121 -11.59 -20.49 -3.07
C SER A 121 -11.96 -21.93 -2.77
N ASN A 122 -12.71 -22.12 -1.69
CA ASN A 122 -13.30 -23.37 -1.27
C ASN A 122 -14.45 -23.85 -2.18
N ASP A 123 -14.94 -22.99 -3.09
CA ASP A 123 -15.91 -23.35 -4.10
C ASP A 123 -15.24 -24.19 -5.19
N ILE A 124 -15.44 -25.51 -5.07
CA ILE A 124 -14.90 -26.50 -6.00
C ILE A 124 -15.45 -26.36 -7.43
N SER A 125 -16.49 -25.55 -7.66
CA SER A 125 -16.96 -25.23 -9.01
C SER A 125 -16.09 -24.16 -9.69
N LEU A 126 -15.38 -23.35 -8.90
CA LEU A 126 -14.55 -22.23 -9.36
C LEU A 126 -13.06 -22.55 -9.29
N ASN A 127 -12.59 -23.23 -8.24
CA ASN A 127 -11.21 -23.66 -8.12
C ASN A 127 -11.09 -25.16 -7.84
N ASP A 128 -10.07 -25.78 -8.45
CA ASP A 128 -9.60 -27.09 -8.00
C ASP A 128 -8.79 -26.91 -6.70
N PRO A 129 -8.81 -27.91 -5.78
CA PRO A 129 -8.08 -27.80 -4.51
C PRO A 129 -6.59 -27.53 -4.71
N ALA A 130 -6.06 -26.57 -3.96
CA ALA A 130 -4.62 -26.32 -3.90
C ALA A 130 -3.88 -27.47 -3.19
N GLY A 131 -2.62 -27.66 -3.56
CA GLY A 131 -1.67 -28.43 -2.76
C GLY A 131 -1.28 -27.69 -1.48
N VAL A 132 -0.50 -28.35 -0.63
CA VAL A 132 -0.02 -27.79 0.64
C VAL A 132 1.50 -27.71 0.62
N LEU A 133 2.02 -26.56 1.04
CA LEU A 133 3.45 -26.30 1.19
C LEU A 133 3.76 -25.90 2.64
N ALA A 134 4.73 -26.58 3.25
CA ALA A 134 5.29 -26.14 4.52
C ALA A 134 6.24 -24.95 4.29
N PRO A 135 6.24 -23.93 5.16
CA PRO A 135 7.21 -22.87 5.06
C PRO A 135 8.63 -23.39 5.37
N PRO A 136 9.68 -22.64 4.99
CA PRO A 136 11.04 -22.93 5.43
C PRO A 136 11.11 -23.04 6.95
N THR A 137 11.97 -23.95 7.43
CA THR A 137 12.24 -24.09 8.87
C THR A 137 13.09 -22.95 9.44
N THR A 138 13.65 -22.11 8.57
CA THR A 138 14.40 -20.91 8.94
C THR A 138 13.47 -19.79 9.37
N LEU A 139 13.98 -18.87 10.20
CA LEU A 139 13.26 -17.65 10.51
C LEU A 139 13.19 -16.74 9.28
N GLY A 140 12.07 -16.04 9.13
CA GLY A 140 11.81 -15.14 8.02
C GLY A 140 11.86 -13.67 8.40
N VAL A 141 11.54 -12.85 7.41
CA VAL A 141 11.17 -11.45 7.57
C VAL A 141 9.67 -11.32 7.41
N GLN A 142 9.01 -10.60 8.31
CA GLN A 142 7.57 -10.36 8.27
C GLN A 142 7.28 -8.89 8.05
N GLN A 143 6.37 -8.62 7.13
CA GLN A 143 5.72 -7.35 6.89
C GLN A 143 4.22 -7.57 6.95
N ALA A 144 3.45 -6.50 7.03
CA ALA A 144 2.02 -6.58 6.88
C ALA A 144 1.53 -5.50 5.93
N ALA A 145 0.42 -5.77 5.27
CA ALA A 145 -0.31 -4.79 4.48
C ALA A 145 -1.81 -4.97 4.71
N ALA A 146 -2.59 -3.95 4.38
CA ALA A 146 -4.03 -3.98 4.50
C ALA A 146 -4.68 -2.98 3.55
N PHE A 147 -5.96 -3.19 3.30
CA PHE A 147 -6.80 -2.28 2.52
C PHE A 147 -8.23 -2.29 3.05
N ALA A 148 -8.93 -1.18 2.87
CA ALA A 148 -10.38 -1.14 2.90
C ALA A 148 -10.93 -1.50 1.51
N GLU A 149 -12.12 -2.06 1.46
CA GLU A 149 -12.82 -2.35 0.21
C GLU A 149 -14.29 -2.01 0.33
N PHE A 150 -14.94 -1.77 -0.82
CA PHE A 150 -16.35 -1.45 -0.90
C PHE A 150 -16.98 -1.95 -2.19
N SER A 151 -18.28 -2.18 -2.15
CA SER A 151 -19.07 -2.59 -3.31
C SER A 151 -20.58 -2.43 -3.04
N SER A 152 -21.39 -2.58 -4.08
CA SER A 152 -22.80 -2.93 -3.93
C SER A 152 -22.92 -4.46 -3.95
N THR A 153 -23.57 -5.03 -2.94
CA THR A 153 -23.81 -6.47 -2.87
C THR A 153 -24.90 -6.91 -3.85
N PHE A 154 -25.05 -8.21 -4.07
CA PHE A 154 -26.19 -8.75 -4.83
C PHE A 154 -27.55 -8.40 -4.20
N GLY A 155 -27.62 -8.35 -2.87
CA GLY A 155 -28.78 -7.88 -2.10
C GLY A 155 -29.04 -6.36 -2.17
N GLY A 156 -28.18 -5.60 -2.86
CA GLY A 156 -28.32 -4.14 -3.04
C GLY A 156 -27.85 -3.29 -1.86
N ALA A 157 -27.25 -3.91 -0.83
CA ALA A 157 -26.68 -3.20 0.30
C ALA A 157 -25.27 -2.66 -0.02
N SER A 158 -24.83 -1.63 0.73
CA SER A 158 -23.44 -1.17 0.66
C SER A 158 -22.56 -2.05 1.53
N TYR A 159 -21.61 -2.75 0.91
CA TYR A 159 -20.58 -3.50 1.60
C TYR A 159 -19.36 -2.63 1.87
N ASN A 160 -18.79 -2.77 3.07
CA ASN A 160 -17.46 -2.30 3.41
C ASN A 160 -16.70 -3.40 4.16
N GLY A 161 -15.46 -3.63 3.77
CA GLY A 161 -14.56 -4.59 4.39
C GLY A 161 -13.21 -3.99 4.73
N ILE A 162 -12.55 -4.55 5.73
CA ILE A 162 -11.13 -4.35 6.01
C ILE A 162 -10.42 -5.69 5.88
N ILE A 163 -9.48 -5.76 4.95
CA ILE A 163 -8.68 -6.97 4.69
C ILE A 163 -7.23 -6.70 5.07
N SER A 164 -6.60 -7.66 5.74
CA SER A 164 -5.18 -7.63 6.04
C SER A 164 -4.45 -8.79 5.39
N THR A 165 -3.17 -8.58 5.10
CA THR A 165 -2.24 -9.60 4.59
C THR A 165 -0.96 -9.54 5.41
N LEU A 166 -0.66 -10.61 6.14
CA LEU A 166 0.65 -10.80 6.75
C LEU A 166 1.56 -11.47 5.72
N ILE A 167 2.70 -10.87 5.42
CA ILE A 167 3.61 -11.26 4.35
C ILE A 167 4.93 -11.68 4.98
N ASN A 168 5.27 -12.97 4.87
CA ASN A 168 6.55 -13.50 5.34
C ASN A 168 7.44 -13.87 4.14
N ILE A 169 8.73 -13.59 4.27
CA ILE A 169 9.74 -13.79 3.21
C ILE A 169 10.93 -14.54 3.83
N SER A 170 11.46 -15.53 3.13
CA SER A 170 12.66 -16.26 3.55
C SER A 170 13.87 -15.83 2.74
N ASP A 171 15.04 -15.74 3.38
CA ASP A 171 16.32 -15.55 2.68
C ASP A 171 16.60 -16.70 1.69
N ALA A 172 16.07 -17.91 1.94
CA ALA A 172 16.24 -19.07 1.06
C ALA A 172 15.39 -19.01 -0.22
N ALA A 173 14.33 -18.19 -0.23
CA ALA A 173 13.41 -18.04 -1.35
C ALA A 173 12.90 -16.59 -1.41
N PRO A 174 13.77 -15.60 -1.74
CA PRO A 174 13.44 -14.18 -1.64
C PRO A 174 12.36 -13.73 -2.63
N SER A 175 12.11 -14.51 -3.68
CA SER A 175 11.02 -14.26 -4.62
C SER A 175 9.68 -14.84 -4.16
N ARG A 176 9.63 -15.57 -3.04
CA ARG A 176 8.41 -16.18 -2.50
C ARG A 176 7.94 -15.44 -1.27
N LEU A 177 6.69 -15.00 -1.33
CA LEU A 177 5.92 -14.47 -0.23
C LEU A 177 5.04 -15.59 0.35
N PHE A 178 5.00 -15.69 1.66
CA PHE A 178 4.08 -16.54 2.41
C PHE A 178 3.03 -15.63 3.01
N VAL A 179 1.81 -15.69 2.50
CA VAL A 179 0.76 -14.72 2.79
C VAL A 179 -0.33 -15.35 3.63
N THR A 180 -0.69 -14.66 4.72
CA THR A 180 -1.91 -14.92 5.49
C THR A 180 -2.87 -13.75 5.26
N ARG A 181 -3.92 -13.97 4.46
CA ARG A 181 -5.02 -13.03 4.26
C ARG A 181 -6.07 -13.23 5.35
N THR A 182 -6.45 -12.17 6.03
CA THR A 182 -7.47 -12.19 7.08
C THR A 182 -8.51 -11.12 6.81
N VAL A 183 -9.79 -11.50 6.82
CA VAL A 183 -10.91 -10.56 6.92
C VAL A 183 -10.90 -9.96 8.33
N ALA A 184 -10.42 -8.73 8.45
CA ALA A 184 -10.24 -8.10 9.75
C ALA A 184 -11.53 -7.48 10.29
N ALA A 185 -12.40 -6.98 9.42
CA ALA A 185 -13.70 -6.44 9.76
C ALA A 185 -14.63 -6.38 8.53
N ILE A 186 -15.93 -6.57 8.72
CA ILE A 186 -16.98 -6.34 7.72
C ILE A 186 -18.15 -5.57 8.34
N ASN A 187 -18.89 -4.83 7.52
CA ASN A 187 -20.01 -3.99 7.98
C ASN A 187 -21.38 -4.69 7.96
N GLY A 188 -21.42 -6.02 7.81
CA GLY A 188 -22.65 -6.80 7.78
C GLY A 188 -22.35 -8.29 7.75
N CYS A 189 -23.29 -9.12 8.22
CA CYS A 189 -23.18 -10.59 8.21
C CYS A 189 -23.71 -11.24 6.91
N ASP A 190 -24.38 -10.46 6.06
CA ASP A 190 -24.97 -10.95 4.82
C ASP A 190 -25.00 -9.84 3.74
N GLU A 191 -25.49 -10.19 2.56
CA GLU A 191 -25.62 -9.31 1.40
C GLU A 191 -26.67 -8.20 1.58
N SER A 192 -27.48 -8.22 2.64
CA SER A 192 -28.55 -7.25 2.89
C SER A 192 -28.24 -6.28 4.04
N SER A 193 -27.09 -6.49 4.71
CA SER A 193 -26.71 -5.75 5.91
C SER A 193 -25.70 -4.64 5.61
N ASN A 194 -25.90 -3.49 6.25
CA ASN A 194 -25.01 -2.32 6.18
C ASN A 194 -25.09 -1.55 7.51
N SER A 195 -24.24 -1.96 8.46
CA SER A 195 -24.20 -1.45 9.85
C SER A 195 -23.24 -0.28 10.06
N SER A 196 -22.32 -0.07 9.13
CA SER A 196 -21.20 0.87 9.26
C SER A 196 -20.49 1.15 7.93
N GLN A 197 -19.70 2.22 7.87
CA GLN A 197 -18.72 2.47 6.80
C GLN A 197 -17.31 2.45 7.38
N PHE A 198 -16.31 2.12 6.57
CA PHE A 198 -14.92 2.03 7.03
C PHE A 198 -13.96 2.98 6.31
N GLY A 199 -12.94 3.40 7.05
CA GLY A 199 -11.75 4.10 6.55
C GLY A 199 -10.48 3.37 6.94
N MET A 200 -9.60 3.12 5.98
CA MET A 200 -8.38 2.36 6.23
C MET A 200 -7.37 3.18 7.02
N GLY A 201 -7.01 2.69 8.21
CA GLY A 201 -5.93 3.26 9.00
C GLY A 201 -4.54 2.71 8.65
N GLY A 202 -3.81 2.23 9.66
CA GLY A 202 -2.46 1.68 9.54
C GLY A 202 -2.35 0.24 10.04
N ILE A 203 -1.33 -0.48 9.59
CA ILE A 203 -0.98 -1.82 10.08
C ILE A 203 0.49 -1.87 10.54
N ASP A 204 0.80 -2.54 11.64
CA ASP A 204 2.17 -2.86 12.02
C ASP A 204 2.62 -4.22 11.49
N ALA A 205 3.92 -4.51 11.57
CA ALA A 205 4.48 -5.74 11.02
C ALA A 205 4.08 -7.00 11.80
N GLN A 206 3.43 -6.87 12.95
CA GLN A 206 2.85 -7.95 13.74
C GLN A 206 1.42 -8.29 13.30
N GLY A 207 0.85 -7.54 12.34
CA GLY A 207 -0.54 -7.70 11.92
C GLY A 207 -1.54 -7.01 12.86
N ARG A 208 -1.11 -6.01 13.63
CA ARG A 208 -2.03 -5.17 14.39
C ARG A 208 -2.46 -4.00 13.53
N LEU A 209 -3.75 -3.96 13.26
CA LEU A 209 -4.42 -3.07 12.34
C LEU A 209 -5.21 -2.04 13.11
N ILE A 210 -5.26 -0.79 12.67
CA ILE A 210 -6.18 0.22 13.18
C ILE A 210 -6.97 0.76 12.00
N PHE A 211 -8.28 0.95 12.18
CA PHE A 211 -9.15 1.52 11.16
C PHE A 211 -10.26 2.37 11.79
N ARG A 212 -10.85 3.23 10.96
CA ARG A 212 -11.99 4.08 11.32
C ARG A 212 -13.30 3.40 10.92
N ALA A 213 -14.34 3.55 11.73
CA ALA A 213 -15.71 3.22 11.36
C ALA A 213 -16.69 4.33 11.75
N ASP A 214 -17.75 4.51 10.98
CA ASP A 214 -18.86 5.42 11.29
C ASP A 214 -20.21 4.85 10.82
N ASP A 215 -21.27 5.64 10.98
CA ASP A 215 -22.65 5.32 10.60
C ASP A 215 -23.14 6.03 9.33
N PHE A 216 -22.22 6.64 8.56
CA PHE A 216 -22.60 7.46 7.41
C PHE A 216 -23.28 6.62 6.32
N GLY A 217 -24.58 6.81 6.13
CA GLY A 217 -25.35 6.01 5.16
C GLY A 217 -25.50 4.54 5.55
N ALA A 218 -25.28 4.18 6.82
CA ALA A 218 -25.67 2.87 7.35
C ALA A 218 -27.19 2.73 7.31
N THR A 219 -27.69 1.58 6.83
CA THR A 219 -29.14 1.34 6.64
C THR A 219 -29.71 0.33 7.62
N GLY A 220 -28.88 -0.30 8.45
CA GLY A 220 -29.31 -1.38 9.34
C GLY A 220 -28.58 -2.68 9.09
N SER A 221 -28.56 -3.51 10.14
CA SER A 221 -28.06 -4.87 10.11
C SER A 221 -29.23 -5.83 10.26
N ASN A 222 -29.36 -6.82 9.36
CA ASN A 222 -30.30 -7.93 9.55
C ASN A 222 -29.74 -9.02 10.46
N CYS A 223 -28.49 -8.86 10.91
CA CYS A 223 -27.83 -9.77 11.82
C CYS A 223 -28.47 -9.70 13.21
N VAL A 224 -29.00 -10.84 13.66
CA VAL A 224 -29.61 -10.98 14.97
C VAL A 224 -28.61 -10.59 16.06
N GLY A 225 -28.97 -9.60 16.89
CA GLY A 225 -28.15 -9.15 18.01
C GLY A 225 -27.01 -8.19 17.64
N LEU A 226 -26.93 -7.70 16.41
CA LEU A 226 -25.99 -6.63 16.05
C LEU A 226 -26.69 -5.27 15.98
N VAL A 227 -26.01 -4.24 16.46
CA VAL A 227 -26.48 -2.86 16.48
C VAL A 227 -25.59 -2.03 15.58
N ASN A 228 -26.18 -1.14 14.80
CA ASN A 228 -25.44 -0.21 13.94
C ASN A 228 -24.44 0.61 14.75
N ILE A 229 -23.26 0.84 14.16
CA ILE A 229 -22.31 1.85 14.65
C ILE A 229 -23.02 3.21 14.70
N VAL A 230 -22.56 4.07 15.61
CA VAL A 230 -23.07 5.44 15.78
C VAL A 230 -21.86 6.37 15.94
N ASP A 231 -21.88 7.54 15.30
CA ASP A 231 -20.81 8.53 15.30
C ASP A 231 -19.42 7.96 14.86
N ASP A 232 -18.33 8.67 15.16
CA ASP A 232 -16.97 8.25 14.78
C ASP A 232 -16.35 7.27 15.77
N ASN A 233 -15.73 6.22 15.22
CA ASN A 233 -15.15 5.12 15.97
C ASN A 233 -13.78 4.72 15.43
N ILE A 234 -12.89 4.32 16.32
CA ILE A 234 -11.57 3.77 15.96
C ILE A 234 -11.42 2.39 16.59
N PHE A 235 -11.18 1.39 15.74
CA PHE A 235 -10.96 0.01 16.14
C PHE A 235 -9.52 -0.40 15.89
N LYS A 236 -8.97 -1.22 16.78
CA LYS A 236 -7.67 -1.87 16.65
C LYS A 236 -7.87 -3.38 16.64
N VAL A 237 -7.38 -4.08 15.62
CA VAL A 237 -7.55 -5.53 15.44
C VAL A 237 -6.19 -6.21 15.39
N ALA A 238 -5.98 -7.25 16.20
CA ALA A 238 -4.85 -8.16 16.06
C ALA A 238 -5.22 -9.29 15.08
N THR A 239 -4.90 -9.12 13.79
CA THR A 239 -5.40 -10.00 12.73
C THR A 239 -4.80 -11.41 12.77
N THR A 240 -3.67 -11.56 13.46
CA THR A 240 -3.04 -12.86 13.75
C THR A 240 -3.76 -13.67 14.83
N LEU A 241 -4.63 -13.03 15.63
CA LEU A 241 -5.41 -13.67 16.68
C LEU A 241 -6.86 -13.95 16.27
N ARG A 242 -7.26 -13.55 15.05
CA ARG A 242 -8.61 -13.79 14.53
C ARG A 242 -8.87 -15.28 14.39
N ASP A 243 -9.98 -15.74 14.99
CA ASP A 243 -10.51 -17.07 14.70
C ASP A 243 -10.99 -17.12 13.25
N GLY A 244 -10.36 -17.98 12.46
CA GLY A 244 -10.75 -18.21 11.08
C GLY A 244 -12.14 -18.82 10.95
N ASN A 245 -12.82 -19.26 12.02
CA ASN A 245 -14.14 -19.87 11.95
C ASN A 245 -15.30 -18.91 12.22
N VAL A 246 -15.02 -17.65 12.58
CA VAL A 246 -16.03 -16.69 13.05
C VAL A 246 -16.07 -15.45 12.14
N LEU A 247 -17.28 -14.99 11.80
CA LEU A 247 -17.48 -13.73 11.10
C LEU A 247 -17.03 -12.52 11.92
N ASN A 248 -16.36 -11.58 11.25
CA ASN A 248 -15.78 -10.40 11.89
C ASN A 248 -16.62 -9.14 11.67
N VAL A 249 -17.90 -9.17 12.09
CA VAL A 249 -18.85 -8.07 11.84
C VAL A 249 -18.73 -6.98 12.91
N VAL A 250 -18.51 -5.72 12.50
CA VAL A 250 -18.45 -4.58 13.42
C VAL A 250 -19.86 -4.17 13.87
N SER A 251 -20.03 -3.98 15.19
CA SER A 251 -21.30 -3.65 15.84
C SER A 251 -21.09 -2.71 17.03
N ASN A 252 -22.07 -1.86 17.32
CA ASN A 252 -22.11 -0.94 18.47
C ASN A 252 -22.50 -1.65 19.78
N ASP A 253 -22.80 -2.95 19.73
CA ASP A 253 -23.13 -3.76 20.90
C ASP A 253 -21.92 -4.56 21.43
N TYR A 254 -20.79 -3.86 21.58
CA TYR A 254 -19.50 -4.46 21.96
C TYR A 254 -19.52 -5.18 23.33
N LEU A 255 -20.47 -4.87 24.22
CA LEU A 255 -20.49 -5.37 25.60
C LEU A 255 -21.44 -6.56 25.84
N SER A 256 -22.35 -6.86 24.92
CA SER A 256 -23.36 -7.93 25.12
C SER A 256 -22.93 -9.32 24.65
N GLY A 257 -21.76 -9.45 24.00
CA GLY A 257 -21.31 -10.72 23.42
C GLY A 257 -21.89 -11.02 22.04
N GLY A 258 -22.23 -10.00 21.25
CA GLY A 258 -22.55 -10.15 19.82
C GLY A 258 -21.42 -10.83 19.02
N GLN A 259 -21.69 -11.23 17.77
CA GLN A 259 -20.77 -11.92 16.83
C GLN A 259 -19.51 -11.09 16.50
N PHE A 260 -18.65 -10.97 17.49
CA PHE A 260 -17.36 -10.33 17.45
C PHE A 260 -16.45 -11.28 18.21
N ASP A 261 -15.32 -11.65 17.61
CA ASP A 261 -14.29 -12.44 18.28
C ASP A 261 -13.68 -11.58 19.41
N ILE A 262 -14.39 -11.52 20.55
CA ILE A 262 -13.98 -10.84 21.77
C ILE A 262 -13.23 -11.87 22.59
N GLY A 263 -11.92 -11.97 22.34
CA GLY A 263 -11.04 -12.69 23.26
C GLY A 263 -11.17 -12.14 24.69
N THR A 264 -11.30 -13.01 25.68
CA THR A 264 -11.21 -12.62 27.10
C THR A 264 -9.73 -12.60 27.52
N GLY A 265 -9.20 -11.45 27.98
CA GLY A 265 -7.83 -11.31 28.49
C GLY A 265 -7.01 -10.17 27.86
N PRO A 266 -5.70 -10.05 28.16
CA PRO A 266 -4.84 -8.96 27.67
C PRO A 266 -4.54 -9.00 26.16
N ASN A 267 -5.00 -10.03 25.46
CA ASN A 267 -4.82 -10.25 24.02
C ASN A 267 -6.18 -10.15 23.30
N PHE A 268 -6.81 -8.96 23.36
CA PHE A 268 -8.04 -8.73 22.60
C PHE A 268 -7.75 -8.88 21.11
N THR A 269 -8.51 -9.73 20.42
CA THR A 269 -8.51 -9.80 18.95
C THR A 269 -8.96 -8.47 18.35
N THR A 270 -9.87 -7.76 19.02
CA THR A 270 -10.26 -6.39 18.67
C THR A 270 -10.45 -5.51 19.90
N GLU A 271 -10.00 -4.27 19.82
CA GLU A 271 -10.15 -3.24 20.83
C GLU A 271 -10.79 -1.98 20.22
N TRP A 272 -11.70 -1.36 20.97
CA TRP A 272 -12.42 -0.16 20.55
C TRP A 272 -11.84 1.09 21.22
N LEU A 273 -10.92 1.76 20.53
CA LEU A 273 -10.04 2.83 21.04
C LEU A 273 -10.77 4.16 21.23
N VAL A 274 -11.59 4.55 20.25
CA VAL A 274 -12.44 5.75 20.27
C VAL A 274 -13.87 5.31 20.03
N ARG A 275 -14.79 5.70 20.91
CA ARG A 275 -16.18 5.23 20.91
C ARG A 275 -17.14 6.39 20.76
N ASN A 276 -18.02 6.28 19.77
CA ASN A 276 -19.15 7.17 19.51
C ASN A 276 -18.75 8.65 19.67
N ASN A 277 -17.63 9.02 19.06
CA ASN A 277 -17.09 10.36 19.17
C ASN A 277 -17.81 11.27 18.19
N VAL A 278 -18.47 12.31 18.69
CA VAL A 278 -19.16 13.29 17.83
C VAL A 278 -18.19 14.17 17.03
N THR A 279 -16.92 14.22 17.43
CA THR A 279 -15.89 14.92 16.64
C THR A 279 -15.33 13.98 15.60
N VAL A 280 -15.48 14.36 14.33
CA VAL A 280 -15.02 13.56 13.20
C VAL A 280 -13.52 13.32 13.26
N THR A 281 -13.15 12.06 13.37
CA THR A 281 -11.76 11.60 13.31
C THR A 281 -11.43 11.17 11.90
N SER A 282 -10.21 11.46 11.44
CA SER A 282 -9.74 10.97 10.14
C SER A 282 -9.22 9.52 10.26
N PRO A 283 -9.04 8.78 9.15
CA PRO A 283 -8.37 7.50 9.17
C PRO A 283 -7.04 7.56 9.95
N PRO A 284 -6.78 6.60 10.86
CA PRO A 284 -5.68 6.70 11.81
C PRO A 284 -4.39 6.11 11.26
N SER A 285 -3.25 6.61 11.71
CA SER A 285 -1.95 5.96 11.53
C SER A 285 -1.58 5.10 12.74
N ILE A 286 -0.54 4.27 12.56
CA ILE A 286 -0.01 3.39 13.60
C ILE A 286 1.49 3.61 13.77
N ALA A 287 1.92 3.82 15.01
CA ALA A 287 3.33 3.86 15.37
C ALA A 287 3.69 2.58 16.16
N PRO A 288 4.51 1.69 15.59
CA PRO A 288 5.00 0.52 16.32
C PRO A 288 5.77 0.96 17.57
N THR A 289 5.62 0.20 18.66
CA THR A 289 6.42 0.41 19.87
C THR A 289 7.38 -0.77 20.04
N PRO A 290 8.67 -0.55 20.39
CA PRO A 290 9.65 -1.64 20.51
C PRO A 290 9.31 -2.74 21.53
N SER A 291 8.43 -2.46 22.50
CA SER A 291 8.18 -3.34 23.64
C SER A 291 6.70 -3.45 24.06
N GLY A 292 5.74 -3.05 23.21
CA GLY A 292 4.34 -2.93 23.64
C GLY A 292 3.29 -3.07 22.54
N ALA A 293 2.06 -2.70 22.91
CA ALA A 293 0.98 -2.48 21.95
C ALA A 293 1.34 -1.31 21.04
N PRO A 294 0.96 -1.36 19.75
CA PRO A 294 1.19 -0.25 18.85
C PRO A 294 0.39 0.96 19.33
N LEU A 295 0.94 2.13 19.06
CA LEU A 295 0.33 3.40 19.39
C LEU A 295 -0.60 3.81 18.25
N TYR A 296 -1.86 4.10 18.60
CA TYR A 296 -2.76 4.86 17.74
C TYR A 296 -2.26 6.31 17.66
N ILE A 297 -2.13 6.83 16.44
CA ILE A 297 -1.90 8.24 16.17
C ILE A 297 -2.91 8.70 15.11
N GLY A 298 -3.72 9.71 15.43
CA GLY A 298 -4.78 10.19 14.55
C GLY A 298 -4.95 11.69 14.62
N SER A 299 -5.75 12.20 13.70
CA SER A 299 -6.17 13.59 13.63
C SER A 299 -7.68 13.69 13.62
N ASP A 300 -8.22 14.81 14.11
CA ASP A 300 -9.62 15.15 13.93
C ASP A 300 -9.80 16.43 13.09
N GLN A 301 -11.06 16.71 12.73
CA GLN A 301 -11.44 17.91 11.98
C GLN A 301 -11.45 19.19 12.85
N ALA A 302 -11.18 19.08 14.16
CA ALA A 302 -11.11 20.18 15.12
C ALA A 302 -9.67 20.59 15.46
N ALA A 303 -8.70 20.23 14.60
CA ALA A 303 -7.26 20.48 14.79
C ALA A 303 -6.62 19.71 15.96
N GLY A 304 -7.24 18.63 16.41
CA GLY A 304 -6.74 17.73 17.44
C GLY A 304 -5.81 16.64 16.90
N TYR A 305 -4.75 16.36 17.65
CA TYR A 305 -3.89 15.19 17.56
C TYR A 305 -4.28 14.19 18.64
N LEU A 306 -4.75 13.03 18.21
CA LEU A 306 -5.22 11.95 19.06
C LEU A 306 -4.15 10.87 19.17
N ARG A 307 -3.87 10.40 20.38
CA ARG A 307 -2.89 9.35 20.61
C ARG A 307 -3.20 8.49 21.81
N GLY A 308 -2.81 7.23 21.76
CA GLY A 308 -2.90 6.31 22.91
C GLY A 308 -2.84 4.85 22.48
N THR A 309 -2.90 3.95 23.45
CA THR A 309 -2.83 2.51 23.18
C THR A 309 -4.13 1.77 23.50
N ALA A 310 -5.03 2.40 24.27
CA ALA A 310 -6.24 1.76 24.77
C ALA A 310 -7.40 2.74 24.98
N PHE A 311 -8.62 2.20 25.05
CA PHE A 311 -9.82 2.97 25.41
C PHE A 311 -9.67 3.70 26.75
N GLY A 312 -10.21 4.91 26.84
CA GLY A 312 -10.09 5.77 28.04
C GLY A 312 -8.69 6.35 28.27
N GLY A 313 -7.68 5.93 27.51
CA GLY A 313 -6.31 6.44 27.53
C GLY A 313 -5.93 7.26 26.31
N ILE A 314 -6.90 7.68 25.49
CA ILE A 314 -6.65 8.52 24.32
C ILE A 314 -6.51 9.98 24.76
N THR A 315 -5.35 10.57 24.45
CA THR A 315 -5.09 12.00 24.64
C THR A 315 -5.39 12.74 23.35
N THR A 316 -6.13 13.84 23.44
CA THR A 316 -6.40 14.77 22.33
C THR A 316 -5.90 16.16 22.72
N ASP A 317 -5.01 16.74 21.91
CA ASP A 317 -4.51 18.11 22.08
C ASP A 317 -4.05 18.69 20.74
N SER A 318 -3.56 19.94 20.71
CA SER A 318 -2.99 20.58 19.53
C SER A 318 -1.45 20.68 19.58
N SER A 319 -0.81 19.82 20.38
CA SER A 319 0.63 19.94 20.68
C SER A 319 1.52 19.75 19.45
N HIS A 320 1.03 19.07 18.41
CA HIS A 320 1.75 18.83 17.15
C HIS A 320 1.86 20.05 16.26
N LEU A 321 0.98 21.06 16.38
CA LEU A 321 1.00 22.25 15.54
C LEU A 321 2.25 23.10 15.84
N ALA A 322 3.20 23.16 14.90
CA ALA A 322 4.40 23.98 15.04
C ALA A 322 4.09 25.48 14.93
N THR A 323 5.04 26.32 15.36
CA THR A 323 4.90 27.77 15.21
C THR A 323 4.65 28.14 13.74
N GLY A 324 3.59 28.90 13.49
CA GLY A 324 3.14 29.25 12.13
C GLY A 324 2.00 28.37 11.61
N ALA A 325 1.77 27.19 12.19
CA ALA A 325 0.61 26.35 11.90
C ALA A 325 -0.57 26.71 12.83
N ALA A 326 -1.69 27.14 12.23
CA ALA A 326 -2.93 27.45 12.94
C ALA A 326 -3.92 26.27 12.93
N ASN A 327 -3.81 25.37 11.96
CA ASN A 327 -4.66 24.19 11.78
C ASN A 327 -3.91 23.11 10.97
N HIS A 328 -4.53 21.95 10.75
CA HIS A 328 -4.04 20.89 9.85
C HIS A 328 -5.15 20.35 8.95
N ARG A 329 -4.78 19.59 7.92
CA ARG A 329 -5.70 18.78 7.10
C ARG A 329 -5.09 17.44 6.71
N GLY A 330 -5.97 16.51 6.36
CA GLY A 330 -5.61 15.15 5.96
C GLY A 330 -5.18 14.27 7.13
N ASN A 331 -4.63 13.13 6.75
CA ASN A 331 -4.29 12.03 7.64
C ASN A 331 -2.79 12.05 7.95
N ILE A 332 -2.44 11.66 9.17
CA ILE A 332 -1.05 11.65 9.67
C ILE A 332 -0.22 10.60 8.94
N SER A 333 0.97 10.98 8.47
CA SER A 333 2.02 10.04 8.05
C SER A 333 2.91 9.66 9.22
N TYR A 334 3.53 8.48 9.18
CA TYR A 334 4.52 8.07 10.17
C TYR A 334 5.73 7.40 9.53
N THR A 335 6.92 7.77 9.99
CA THR A 335 8.16 7.02 9.76
C THR A 335 8.78 6.64 11.09
N PRO A 336 9.34 5.44 11.20
CA PRO A 336 9.95 5.00 12.43
C PRO A 336 11.41 5.45 12.56
N ARG A 337 11.88 6.30 11.63
CA ARG A 337 13.18 6.96 11.69
C ARG A 337 13.11 8.14 12.65
N ASN A 338 14.23 8.47 13.27
CA ASN A 338 14.35 9.59 14.19
C ASN A 338 15.25 10.67 13.60
N HIS A 339 14.98 11.94 13.96
CA HIS A 339 15.79 13.08 13.57
C HIS A 339 15.89 14.11 14.71
N ALA A 340 17.08 14.70 14.87
CA ALA A 340 17.38 15.59 16.00
C ALA A 340 16.54 16.87 16.01
N SER A 341 16.23 17.44 14.84
CA SER A 341 15.47 18.71 14.73
C SER A 341 14.05 18.65 15.30
N VAL A 342 13.50 17.45 15.50
CA VAL A 342 12.19 17.26 16.14
C VAL A 342 12.27 16.39 17.40
N ALA A 343 13.48 16.16 17.91
CA ALA A 343 13.76 15.40 19.13
C ALA A 343 13.03 14.05 19.23
N SER A 344 12.76 13.40 18.10
CA SER A 344 11.99 12.15 18.03
C SER A 344 12.77 10.99 18.66
N THR A 345 12.08 10.14 19.43
CA THR A 345 12.67 8.89 19.94
C THR A 345 11.92 7.64 19.48
N ASN A 346 10.66 7.77 19.05
CA ASN A 346 9.83 6.68 18.54
C ASN A 346 9.26 6.98 17.12
N GLY A 347 9.97 7.78 16.34
CA GLY A 347 9.59 8.11 14.97
C GLY A 347 9.16 9.57 14.79
N ILE A 348 8.90 9.90 13.53
CA ILE A 348 8.52 11.23 13.08
C ILE A 348 7.17 11.13 12.38
N CYS A 349 6.29 12.08 12.66
CA CYS A 349 4.99 12.23 12.04
C CYS A 349 4.96 13.46 11.13
N GLY A 350 4.10 13.44 10.11
CA GLY A 350 3.88 14.56 9.19
C GLY A 350 2.40 14.72 8.83
N ILE A 351 1.97 15.97 8.64
CA ILE A 351 0.62 16.31 8.20
C ILE A 351 0.63 17.64 7.42
N VAL A 352 -0.36 17.88 6.55
CA VAL A 352 -0.53 19.18 5.90
C VAL A 352 -0.94 20.21 6.95
N GLY A 353 -0.20 21.32 7.02
CA GLY A 353 -0.47 22.40 7.96
C GLY A 353 -1.05 23.63 7.26
N TYR A 354 -1.91 24.31 7.98
CA TYR A 354 -2.54 25.55 7.56
C TYR A 354 -1.90 26.72 8.28
N ASP A 355 -1.57 27.78 7.55
CA ASP A 355 -1.11 29.02 8.16
C ASP A 355 -2.26 29.85 8.77
N ALA A 356 -1.91 30.98 9.37
CA ALA A 356 -2.89 31.91 9.96
C ALA A 356 -3.87 32.53 8.94
N SER A 357 -3.58 32.43 7.63
CA SER A 357 -4.48 32.86 6.55
C SER A 357 -5.36 31.72 6.03
N ASN A 358 -5.39 30.59 6.75
CA ASN A 358 -6.14 29.38 6.40
C ASN A 358 -5.71 28.80 5.04
N LYS A 359 -4.42 28.88 4.72
CA LYS A 359 -3.82 28.30 3.51
C LYS A 359 -2.96 27.09 3.85
N ALA A 360 -3.08 26.03 3.05
CA ALA A 360 -2.24 24.83 3.18
C ALA A 360 -0.81 25.09 2.65
N SER A 361 -0.07 25.98 3.29
CA SER A 361 1.21 26.51 2.80
C SER A 361 2.44 25.85 3.43
N LEU A 362 2.26 24.93 4.38
CA LEU A 362 3.35 24.29 5.10
C LEU A 362 3.12 22.79 5.30
N MET A 363 4.23 22.05 5.44
CA MET A 363 4.23 20.69 5.96
C MET A 363 4.56 20.75 7.44
N ASN A 364 3.65 20.29 8.30
CA ASN A 364 3.84 20.27 9.74
C ASN A 364 4.39 18.91 10.18
N VAL A 365 5.55 18.91 10.83
CA VAL A 365 6.32 17.70 11.16
C VAL A 365 6.69 17.70 12.63
N TRP A 366 6.57 16.55 13.30
CA TRP A 366 6.90 16.46 14.72
C TRP A 366 7.45 15.08 15.09
N GLY A 367 8.29 15.05 16.12
CA GLY A 367 8.79 13.84 16.72
C GLY A 367 7.84 13.36 17.81
N ILE A 368 7.79 12.04 18.01
CA ILE A 368 7.05 11.42 19.10
C ILE A 368 7.97 10.56 19.99
N ASN A 369 7.58 10.41 21.25
CA ASN A 369 8.15 9.40 22.15
C ASN A 369 7.34 8.09 22.12
N SER A 370 7.72 7.11 22.95
CA SER A 370 7.04 5.81 23.04
C SER A 370 5.58 5.88 23.51
N ALA A 371 5.18 6.96 24.18
CA ALA A 371 3.79 7.23 24.57
C ALA A 371 3.04 8.08 23.52
N GLY A 372 3.69 8.44 22.41
CA GLY A 372 3.13 9.29 21.36
C GLY A 372 3.18 10.78 21.62
N ALA A 373 3.66 11.20 22.79
CA ALA A 373 3.73 12.62 23.13
C ALA A 373 4.73 13.33 22.22
N VAL A 374 4.37 14.55 21.81
CA VAL A 374 5.19 15.39 20.94
C VAL A 374 6.48 15.78 21.65
N THR A 375 7.63 15.47 21.07
CA THR A 375 8.95 15.78 21.64
C THR A 375 9.61 17.02 21.03
N GLY A 376 9.24 17.36 19.81
CA GLY A 376 9.69 18.54 19.07
C GLY A 376 8.90 18.65 17.77
N LYS A 377 8.84 19.86 17.20
CA LYS A 377 7.99 20.15 16.03
C LYS A 377 8.60 21.22 15.13
N LEU A 378 8.31 21.14 13.84
CA LEU A 378 8.85 21.98 12.79
C LEU A 378 7.78 22.27 11.74
N ALA A 379 7.60 23.55 11.42
CA ALA A 379 6.81 23.98 10.28
C ALA A 379 7.74 24.18 9.07
N LEU A 380 7.56 23.38 8.02
CA LEU A 380 8.27 23.54 6.76
C LEU A 380 7.43 24.39 5.82
N VAL A 381 7.57 25.70 5.95
CA VAL A 381 6.87 26.68 5.12
C VAL A 381 7.49 26.68 3.73
N ARG A 382 6.66 26.47 2.70
CA ARG A 382 7.14 26.49 1.31
C ARG A 382 7.64 27.89 0.93
N PRO A 383 8.77 28.01 0.21
CA PRO A 383 9.14 29.28 -0.42
C PRO A 383 8.17 29.61 -1.56
N ALA A 384 8.14 30.88 -1.98
CA ALA A 384 7.33 31.31 -3.13
C ALA A 384 7.73 30.58 -4.43
N THR A 385 9.03 30.33 -4.58
CA THR A 385 9.62 29.59 -5.69
C THR A 385 10.46 28.43 -5.15
N ILE A 386 10.19 27.24 -5.66
CA ILE A 386 10.97 26.02 -5.47
C ILE A 386 11.56 25.67 -6.84
N THR A 387 12.87 25.52 -6.89
CA THR A 387 13.60 25.11 -8.08
C THR A 387 13.87 23.62 -8.03
N ASP A 388 13.65 22.93 -9.13
CA ASP A 388 14.15 21.58 -9.36
C ASP A 388 15.66 21.64 -9.55
N ASN A 389 16.41 21.15 -8.57
CA ASN A 389 17.87 21.22 -8.59
C ASN A 389 18.51 20.37 -9.70
N SER A 390 17.75 19.51 -10.41
CA SER A 390 18.28 18.70 -11.50
C SER A 390 18.30 19.41 -12.85
N ASN A 391 17.33 20.30 -13.11
CA ASN A 391 17.14 20.91 -14.44
C ASN A 391 16.75 22.40 -14.40
N GLY A 392 16.58 22.99 -13.21
CA GLY A 392 16.29 24.42 -13.05
C GLY A 392 14.82 24.81 -13.23
N ALA A 393 13.91 23.87 -13.52
CA ALA A 393 12.49 24.16 -13.60
C ALA A 393 11.95 24.66 -12.24
N THR A 394 10.93 25.50 -12.25
CA THR A 394 10.32 26.02 -11.02
C THR A 394 8.85 25.66 -10.95
N ASN A 395 8.31 25.58 -9.73
CA ASN A 395 6.86 25.54 -9.56
C ASN A 395 6.19 26.76 -10.21
N LEU A 396 4.93 26.61 -10.62
CA LEU A 396 4.21 27.71 -11.26
C LEU A 396 3.96 28.87 -10.27
N PRO A 397 4.06 30.13 -10.74
CA PRO A 397 3.89 31.30 -9.88
C PRO A 397 2.45 31.46 -9.41
N GLY A 398 2.25 31.78 -8.11
CA GLY A 398 0.94 32.05 -7.50
C GLY A 398 0.67 31.27 -6.21
N THR A 399 -0.60 31.18 -5.82
CA THR A 399 -1.06 30.48 -4.61
C THR A 399 -1.01 28.96 -4.77
N ASN A 400 0.17 28.38 -4.58
CA ASN A 400 0.33 26.93 -4.50
C ASN A 400 -0.17 26.43 -3.13
N GLU A 401 -0.76 25.24 -3.04
CA GLU A 401 -1.22 24.69 -1.74
C GLU A 401 -0.90 23.20 -1.68
N PHE A 402 -0.45 22.71 -0.52
CA PHE A 402 -0.32 21.29 -0.27
C PHE A 402 -1.72 20.66 -0.20
N ASP A 403 -1.92 19.60 -0.97
CA ASP A 403 -3.25 19.05 -1.29
C ASP A 403 -3.24 17.51 -1.14
N ASN A 404 -4.06 16.80 -1.91
CA ASN A 404 -4.27 15.34 -1.89
C ASN A 404 -5.12 14.84 -0.70
N TRP A 405 -5.61 15.74 0.17
CA TRP A 405 -6.37 15.40 1.38
C TRP A 405 -7.89 15.64 1.28
N GLY A 406 -8.35 16.22 0.17
CA GLY A 406 -9.75 16.60 -0.01
C GLY A 406 -10.71 15.43 -0.24
N SER A 407 -12.01 15.76 -0.29
CA SER A 407 -13.10 14.83 -0.61
C SER A 407 -13.15 13.61 0.34
N GLN A 408 -13.44 12.42 -0.17
CA GLN A 408 -13.58 11.17 0.60
C GLN A 408 -12.29 10.73 1.31
N VAL A 409 -11.12 11.30 1.01
CA VAL A 409 -9.84 10.86 1.58
C VAL A 409 -9.80 11.05 3.10
N GLY A 410 -10.44 12.11 3.62
CA GLY A 410 -10.57 12.34 5.05
C GLY A 410 -11.41 11.31 5.81
N PHE A 411 -12.08 10.38 5.11
CA PHE A 411 -12.97 9.38 5.69
C PHE A 411 -12.63 7.94 5.27
N ARG A 412 -12.24 7.75 3.99
CA ARG A 412 -12.04 6.45 3.34
C ARG A 412 -10.65 6.28 2.71
N GLY A 413 -9.89 7.36 2.57
CA GLY A 413 -8.58 7.36 1.94
C GLY A 413 -7.51 6.72 2.81
N GLY A 414 -6.31 6.59 2.26
CA GLY A 414 -5.14 6.09 2.97
C GLY A 414 -4.48 7.16 3.85
N ASN A 415 -3.38 6.76 4.48
CA ASN A 415 -2.64 7.61 5.40
C ASN A 415 -1.40 8.21 4.76
N GLY A 416 -1.28 9.52 4.91
CA GLY A 416 -0.03 10.22 4.78
C GLY A 416 0.11 11.06 3.51
N HIS A 417 -0.38 12.29 3.61
CA HIS A 417 -0.30 13.32 2.58
C HIS A 417 1.06 14.03 2.54
N VAL A 418 1.81 13.92 3.65
CA VAL A 418 3.15 14.48 3.83
C VAL A 418 4.09 13.34 4.14
N ALA A 419 4.83 12.86 3.16
CA ALA A 419 5.83 11.81 3.38
C ALA A 419 6.95 12.34 4.27
N VAL A 420 7.39 11.52 5.22
CA VAL A 420 8.54 11.82 6.07
C VAL A 420 9.49 10.63 6.04
N GLY A 421 10.79 10.90 5.92
CA GLY A 421 11.83 9.90 5.95
C GLY A 421 13.17 10.49 6.40
N VAL A 422 14.19 9.62 6.52
CA VAL A 422 15.57 10.05 6.79
C VAL A 422 16.46 9.36 5.77
N ASP A 423 17.23 10.14 5.02
CA ASP A 423 18.14 9.62 4.00
C ASP A 423 19.36 8.91 4.62
N GLN A 424 20.17 8.24 3.80
CA GLN A 424 21.35 7.53 4.31
C GLN A 424 22.46 8.47 4.82
N GLY A 425 22.33 9.79 4.60
CA GLY A 425 23.19 10.82 5.18
C GLY A 425 22.69 11.35 6.53
N GLY A 426 21.55 10.85 7.02
CA GLY A 426 20.93 11.30 8.26
C GLY A 426 20.10 12.57 8.12
N ASN A 427 19.86 13.08 6.91
CA ASN A 427 19.01 14.25 6.71
C ASN A 427 17.54 13.81 6.72
N MET A 428 16.68 14.58 7.39
CA MET A 428 15.24 14.37 7.28
C MET A 428 14.74 14.90 5.93
N LEU A 429 14.01 14.07 5.22
CA LEU A 429 13.31 14.41 3.98
C LEU A 429 11.82 14.46 4.25
N VAL A 430 11.16 15.50 3.75
CA VAL A 430 9.72 15.70 3.89
C VAL A 430 9.17 16.11 2.55
N ALA A 431 8.17 15.38 2.04
CA ALA A 431 7.63 15.62 0.71
C ALA A 431 6.10 15.70 0.73
N GLY A 432 5.53 16.56 -0.10
CA GLY A 432 4.08 16.72 -0.23
C GLY A 432 3.70 17.06 -1.67
N MET A 433 2.54 16.57 -2.10
CA MET A 433 1.95 16.99 -3.37
C MET A 433 1.40 18.40 -3.19
N MET A 434 1.80 19.29 -4.10
CA MET A 434 1.40 20.69 -4.11
C MET A 434 0.69 21.00 -5.42
N SER A 435 -0.56 21.44 -5.31
CA SER A 435 -1.37 21.91 -6.43
C SER A 435 -0.80 23.25 -6.92
N HIS A 436 -0.58 23.37 -8.23
CA HIS A 436 -0.10 24.59 -8.85
C HIS A 436 -1.25 25.62 -9.00
N PRO A 437 -0.95 26.92 -8.86
CA PRO A 437 -1.90 28.01 -9.03
C PRO A 437 -2.30 28.12 -10.50
N ASN A 438 -3.59 27.91 -10.76
CA ASN A 438 -4.37 28.31 -11.94
C ASN A 438 -5.71 27.57 -12.01
N LYS A 439 -5.98 26.64 -11.07
CA LYS A 439 -7.29 26.02 -10.88
C LYS A 439 -7.62 26.04 -9.38
N VAL A 440 -8.76 26.59 -9.00
CA VAL A 440 -9.22 26.66 -7.61
C VAL A 440 -9.98 25.37 -7.30
N GLY A 441 -9.54 24.59 -6.32
CA GLY A 441 -10.23 23.36 -5.85
C GLY A 441 -9.36 22.10 -5.87
N THR A 442 -9.88 20.98 -5.38
CA THR A 442 -9.19 19.67 -5.24
C THR A 442 -8.98 18.91 -6.56
N ASN A 443 -9.32 19.54 -7.69
CA ASN A 443 -9.53 18.91 -8.99
C ASN A 443 -8.47 19.33 -10.01
N THR A 444 -7.32 19.82 -9.53
CA THR A 444 -6.30 20.40 -10.40
C THR A 444 -5.38 19.33 -10.97
N GLY A 445 -5.37 19.21 -12.31
CA GLY A 445 -4.40 18.36 -13.02
C GLY A 445 -2.97 18.90 -12.94
N THR A 446 -2.77 20.17 -12.59
CA THR A 446 -1.43 20.78 -12.58
C THR A 446 -0.87 20.79 -11.16
N ASN A 447 0.16 19.99 -10.91
CA ASN A 447 0.70 19.75 -9.59
C ASN A 447 2.20 19.42 -9.66
N CYS A 448 2.84 19.47 -8.49
CA CYS A 448 4.22 19.05 -8.29
C CYS A 448 4.37 18.30 -6.97
N ILE A 449 5.50 17.62 -6.80
CA ILE A 449 5.91 17.05 -5.52
C ILE A 449 7.09 17.89 -5.01
N ALA A 450 6.82 18.71 -4.01
CA ALA A 450 7.82 19.52 -3.33
C ALA A 450 8.50 18.70 -2.23
N VAL A 451 9.83 18.80 -2.13
CA VAL A 451 10.63 18.09 -1.13
C VAL A 451 11.44 19.10 -0.34
N ALA A 452 11.27 19.10 0.97
CA ALA A 452 12.13 19.77 1.93
C ALA A 452 13.16 18.79 2.50
N ARG A 453 14.41 19.22 2.58
CA ARG A 453 15.48 18.52 3.31
C ARG A 453 15.91 19.35 4.50
N VAL A 454 15.87 18.74 5.66
CA VAL A 454 16.40 19.27 6.91
C VAL A 454 17.70 18.55 7.23
N THR A 455 18.82 19.26 7.24
CA THR A 455 20.11 18.66 7.57
C THR A 455 20.17 18.27 9.05
N THR A 456 21.16 17.47 9.43
CA THR A 456 21.42 17.13 10.83
C THR A 456 21.68 18.36 11.72
N ALA A 457 22.15 19.46 11.14
CA ALA A 457 22.33 20.76 11.80
C ALA A 457 21.04 21.62 11.83
N GLY A 458 19.95 21.16 11.21
CA GLY A 458 18.66 21.84 11.17
C GLY A 458 18.45 22.80 9.99
N ALA A 459 19.37 22.87 9.03
CA ALA A 459 19.22 23.75 7.86
C ALA A 459 18.19 23.19 6.88
N VAL A 460 17.27 24.03 6.39
CA VAL A 460 16.20 23.64 5.46
C VAL A 460 16.57 24.04 4.03
N SER A 461 16.39 23.12 3.08
CA SER A 461 16.53 23.34 1.64
C SER A 461 15.36 22.70 0.89
N TRP A 462 15.03 23.19 -0.31
CA TRP A 462 13.90 22.70 -1.11
C TRP A 462 14.30 22.27 -2.52
N THR A 463 13.58 21.30 -3.08
CA THR A 463 13.64 20.91 -4.51
C THR A 463 12.30 20.34 -4.95
N LEU A 464 12.13 20.12 -6.26
CA LEU A 464 11.03 19.33 -6.82
C LEU A 464 11.49 17.89 -7.10
N ALA A 465 10.65 16.92 -6.77
CA ALA A 465 10.82 15.52 -7.19
C ALA A 465 10.10 15.23 -8.51
N SER A 466 8.96 15.89 -8.72
CA SER A 466 8.11 15.78 -9.89
C SER A 466 7.34 17.08 -10.10
N TYR A 467 6.94 17.37 -11.33
CA TYR A 467 6.06 18.49 -11.66
C TYR A 467 5.42 18.27 -13.04
N ASN A 468 4.20 18.77 -13.20
CA ASN A 468 3.60 19.03 -14.50
C ASN A 468 3.12 20.49 -14.55
N ASP A 469 3.13 21.07 -15.74
CA ASP A 469 2.84 22.48 -16.00
C ASP A 469 1.51 22.69 -16.76
N GLY A 470 0.74 21.61 -16.95
CA GLY A 470 -0.50 21.64 -17.72
C GLY A 470 -0.31 21.68 -19.23
N THR A 471 0.91 21.44 -19.72
CA THR A 471 1.20 21.36 -21.16
C THR A 471 1.34 19.90 -21.62
N SER A 472 0.93 19.64 -22.86
CA SER A 472 1.03 18.33 -23.52
C SER A 472 1.65 18.44 -24.92
N GLY A 473 2.03 17.31 -25.54
CA GLY A 473 2.70 17.25 -26.85
C GLY A 473 4.19 17.67 -26.86
N PRO A 474 4.92 17.57 -27.97
CA PRO A 474 6.39 17.63 -28.00
C PRO A 474 7.07 18.88 -27.40
N THR A 475 6.33 19.98 -27.20
CA THR A 475 6.83 21.26 -26.69
C THR A 475 6.58 21.51 -25.20
N GLY A 476 5.79 20.66 -24.53
CA GLY A 476 5.49 20.83 -23.10
C GLY A 476 6.70 20.61 -22.17
N THR A 477 6.62 21.14 -20.93
CA THR A 477 7.81 21.27 -20.06
C THR A 477 7.78 20.45 -18.78
N GLY A 478 6.79 19.56 -18.60
CA GLY A 478 6.69 18.65 -17.44
C GLY A 478 7.95 17.83 -17.16
N LYS A 479 8.07 17.32 -15.94
CA LYS A 479 9.29 16.63 -15.46
C LYS A 479 9.67 15.48 -16.40
N PRO A 480 10.92 15.45 -16.91
CA PRO A 480 11.38 14.38 -17.79
C PRO A 480 11.37 13.01 -17.13
N VAL A 481 10.82 12.01 -17.83
CA VAL A 481 10.96 10.58 -17.51
C VAL A 481 12.10 10.03 -18.36
N LEU A 482 13.08 9.39 -17.70
CA LEU A 482 14.34 9.01 -18.33
C LEU A 482 14.48 7.49 -18.47
N ASP A 483 15.28 7.05 -19.45
CA ASP A 483 15.83 5.70 -19.52
C ASP A 483 17.15 5.56 -18.71
N GLY A 484 17.73 4.35 -18.72
CA GLY A 484 18.98 4.06 -18.01
C GLY A 484 20.22 4.74 -18.58
N ALA A 485 20.16 5.25 -19.81
CA ALA A 485 21.20 6.06 -20.43
C ALA A 485 21.00 7.57 -20.16
N GLY A 486 19.87 7.95 -19.56
CA GLY A 486 19.50 9.33 -19.28
C GLY A 486 18.78 10.04 -20.43
N ASN A 487 18.38 9.32 -21.48
CA ASN A 487 17.53 9.89 -22.54
C ASN A 487 16.10 10.04 -22.04
N MET A 488 15.45 11.11 -22.48
CA MET A 488 14.03 11.31 -22.20
C MET A 488 13.18 10.34 -23.03
N ILE A 489 12.36 9.53 -22.35
CA ILE A 489 11.40 8.60 -22.97
C ILE A 489 9.96 9.09 -22.83
N GLY A 490 9.75 10.15 -22.07
CA GLY A 490 8.46 10.75 -21.82
C GLY A 490 8.56 11.84 -20.78
N ARG A 491 7.41 12.30 -20.29
CA ARG A 491 7.35 13.30 -19.22
C ARG A 491 6.03 13.27 -18.46
N MET A 492 6.00 13.92 -17.31
CA MET A 492 4.78 14.14 -16.54
C MET A 492 3.82 15.10 -17.26
N VAL A 493 2.53 14.78 -17.28
CA VAL A 493 1.47 15.61 -17.87
C VAL A 493 0.25 15.69 -16.95
N SER A 494 -0.81 16.38 -17.37
CA SER A 494 -2.03 16.53 -16.56
C SER A 494 -3.00 15.36 -16.77
N THR A 495 -3.83 15.08 -15.77
CA THR A 495 -4.82 13.97 -15.80
C THR A 495 -5.86 14.16 -16.91
N SER A 496 -6.09 15.41 -17.31
CA SER A 496 -6.96 15.73 -18.44
C SER A 496 -6.42 15.20 -19.77
N ASP A 497 -5.12 14.98 -19.91
CA ASP A 497 -4.51 14.46 -21.15
C ASP A 497 -4.81 12.95 -21.31
N VAL A 498 -4.77 12.17 -20.22
CA VAL A 498 -5.12 10.73 -20.24
C VAL A 498 -6.61 10.50 -20.44
N THR A 499 -7.45 11.34 -19.84
CA THR A 499 -8.90 11.09 -19.79
C THR A 499 -9.69 11.89 -20.82
N ILE A 500 -9.00 12.58 -21.74
CA ILE A 500 -9.59 13.48 -22.74
C ILE A 500 -10.54 14.49 -22.06
N GLY A 501 -10.15 14.93 -20.87
CA GLY A 501 -10.90 15.89 -20.03
C GLY A 501 -12.07 15.33 -19.22
N SER A 502 -12.36 14.03 -19.27
CA SER A 502 -13.50 13.44 -18.54
C SER A 502 -13.26 13.28 -17.03
N LEU A 503 -12.00 13.14 -16.60
CA LEU A 503 -11.64 13.00 -15.19
C LEU A 503 -10.95 14.28 -14.71
N LEU A 504 -11.43 14.82 -13.59
CA LEU A 504 -10.85 16.00 -12.94
C LEU A 504 -10.26 15.58 -11.59
N GLY A 505 -8.97 15.80 -11.41
CA GLY A 505 -8.27 15.40 -10.19
C GLY A 505 -6.76 15.65 -10.28
N PRO A 506 -6.02 15.32 -9.22
CA PRO A 506 -4.56 15.40 -9.25
C PRO A 506 -3.97 14.45 -10.29
N SER A 507 -2.75 14.78 -10.72
CA SER A 507 -1.97 14.00 -11.70
C SER A 507 -0.82 13.24 -11.08
N CYS A 508 -0.64 13.40 -9.77
CA CYS A 508 0.24 12.60 -8.96
C CYS A 508 -0.50 12.21 -7.68
N SER A 509 -0.23 11.01 -7.17
CA SER A 509 -0.63 10.61 -5.82
C SER A 509 0.19 11.36 -4.76
N SER A 510 -0.15 11.16 -3.49
CA SER A 510 0.74 11.53 -2.40
C SER A 510 2.10 10.81 -2.52
N PRO A 511 3.22 11.45 -2.14
CA PRO A 511 4.54 10.84 -2.20
C PRO A 511 4.75 9.80 -1.10
N MET A 512 5.74 8.93 -1.30
CA MET A 512 6.26 7.97 -0.33
C MET A 512 7.80 8.04 -0.33
N ILE A 513 8.48 7.86 0.81
CA ILE A 513 9.96 7.97 0.92
C ILE A 513 10.59 6.64 1.34
N ASP A 514 11.49 6.09 0.52
CA ASP A 514 12.16 4.83 0.83
C ASP A 514 13.38 5.01 1.74
N SER A 515 14.04 3.92 2.10
CA SER A 515 15.16 3.96 3.04
C SER A 515 16.40 4.73 2.56
N ALA A 516 16.49 5.06 1.26
CA ALA A 516 17.56 5.88 0.71
C ALA A 516 17.16 7.34 0.48
N GLY A 517 15.88 7.67 0.54
CA GLY A 517 15.35 9.00 0.24
C GLY A 517 14.79 9.15 -1.17
N ASN A 518 14.63 8.06 -1.94
CA ASN A 518 13.92 8.12 -3.21
C ASN A 518 12.43 8.37 -2.96
N ILE A 519 11.79 9.13 -3.85
CA ILE A 519 10.36 9.40 -3.78
C ILE A 519 9.60 8.46 -4.69
N TRP A 520 8.57 7.81 -4.18
CA TRP A 520 7.67 6.94 -4.94
C TRP A 520 6.29 7.56 -5.02
N PHE A 521 5.65 7.49 -6.19
CA PHE A 521 4.31 8.02 -6.41
C PHE A 521 3.71 7.43 -7.69
N LEU A 522 2.38 7.38 -7.79
CA LEU A 522 1.71 7.20 -9.07
C LEU A 522 1.59 8.56 -9.75
N GLY A 523 1.76 8.60 -11.06
CA GLY A 523 1.54 9.82 -11.82
C GLY A 523 1.14 9.58 -13.27
N VAL A 524 0.62 10.62 -13.88
CA VAL A 524 0.21 10.64 -15.29
C VAL A 524 1.36 11.12 -16.17
N TRP A 525 1.59 10.44 -17.29
CA TRP A 525 2.71 10.75 -18.19
C TRP A 525 2.35 10.59 -19.66
N GLU A 526 3.16 11.23 -20.49
CA GLU A 526 3.16 11.10 -21.94
C GLU A 526 4.38 10.27 -22.36
N ASN A 527 4.14 9.16 -23.05
CA ASN A 527 5.09 8.19 -23.54
C ASN A 527 5.50 8.50 -24.97
N PHE A 528 6.73 8.99 -25.15
CA PHE A 528 7.24 9.33 -26.48
C PHE A 528 7.64 8.10 -27.31
N THR A 529 7.63 6.91 -26.71
CA THR A 529 7.89 5.66 -27.42
C THR A 529 6.64 5.01 -28.00
N ASN A 530 5.43 5.47 -27.60
CA ASN A 530 4.16 5.01 -28.13
C ASN A 530 3.37 6.17 -28.76
N PRO A 531 3.49 6.42 -30.09
CA PRO A 531 2.87 7.57 -30.72
C PRO A 531 1.35 7.44 -30.95
N VAL A 532 0.77 6.24 -30.76
CA VAL A 532 -0.66 5.99 -31.04
C VAL A 532 -1.53 6.35 -29.85
N ASP A 533 -1.11 5.92 -28.66
CA ASP A 533 -1.76 6.26 -27.40
C ASP A 533 -0.67 6.59 -26.38
N PRO A 534 -0.21 7.85 -26.38
CA PRO A 534 0.95 8.22 -25.58
C PRO A 534 0.60 8.44 -24.11
N PHE A 535 -0.67 8.50 -23.71
CA PHE A 535 -1.03 8.95 -22.37
C PHE A 535 -1.39 7.79 -21.45
N ASP A 536 -0.65 7.67 -20.34
CA ASP A 536 -0.76 6.54 -19.42
C ASP A 536 -0.65 6.99 -17.95
N THR A 537 -1.00 6.09 -17.04
CA THR A 537 -0.65 6.20 -15.61
C THR A 537 0.50 5.25 -15.30
N ALA A 538 1.46 5.69 -14.49
CA ALA A 538 2.61 4.88 -14.12
C ALA A 538 3.01 5.04 -12.66
N LEU A 539 3.68 4.00 -12.14
CA LEU A 539 4.44 4.07 -10.90
C LEU A 539 5.83 4.63 -11.21
N PHE A 540 6.18 5.71 -10.51
CA PHE A 540 7.48 6.37 -10.64
C PHE A 540 8.32 6.20 -9.38
N ARG A 541 9.63 6.10 -9.61
CA ARG A 541 10.67 6.30 -8.61
C ARG A 541 11.45 7.56 -8.98
N ALA A 542 11.31 8.63 -8.21
CA ALA A 542 12.21 9.77 -8.29
C ALA A 542 13.51 9.41 -7.57
N VAL A 543 14.54 9.09 -8.34
CA VAL A 543 15.83 8.63 -7.82
C VAL A 543 16.60 9.80 -7.25
N TYR A 544 16.99 9.68 -5.99
CA TYR A 544 17.60 10.74 -5.20
C TYR A 544 19.10 10.86 -5.44
N ASP A 545 19.56 12.07 -5.79
CA ASP A 545 20.97 12.46 -5.72
C ASP A 545 21.20 13.32 -4.46
N ARG A 546 21.90 12.74 -3.49
CA ARG A 546 22.16 13.38 -2.19
C ARG A 546 23.07 14.59 -2.29
N THR A 547 24.06 14.55 -3.19
CA THR A 547 25.06 15.60 -3.33
C THR A 547 24.42 16.83 -3.93
N ALA A 548 23.67 16.66 -5.03
CA ALA A 548 22.98 17.75 -5.69
C ALA A 548 21.66 18.15 -5.01
N PHE A 549 21.15 17.34 -4.08
CA PHE A 549 19.79 17.44 -3.55
C PHE A 549 18.75 17.55 -4.68
N SER A 550 18.79 16.58 -5.58
CA SER A 550 17.96 16.58 -6.78
C SER A 550 17.36 15.21 -7.05
N TYR A 551 16.38 15.16 -7.96
CA TYR A 551 15.65 13.94 -8.30
C TYR A 551 15.55 13.78 -9.82
N ARG A 552 15.62 12.53 -10.29
CA ARG A 552 15.37 12.18 -11.70
C ARG A 552 14.35 11.05 -11.76
N LEU A 553 13.42 11.09 -12.72
CA LEU A 553 12.34 10.13 -12.78
C LEU A 553 12.74 8.87 -13.55
N GLU A 554 12.50 7.75 -12.89
CA GLU A 554 12.50 6.41 -13.45
C GLU A 554 11.07 5.88 -13.43
N MET A 555 10.56 5.52 -14.60
CA MET A 555 9.32 4.75 -14.71
C MET A 555 9.57 3.30 -14.27
N VAL A 556 8.80 2.84 -13.29
CA VAL A 556 8.87 1.48 -12.75
C VAL A 556 8.04 0.54 -13.61
N PHE A 557 6.76 0.85 -13.78
CA PHE A 557 5.85 0.27 -14.77
C PHE A 557 4.67 1.22 -15.02
N SER A 558 3.93 1.00 -16.11
CA SER A 558 2.71 1.74 -16.47
C SER A 558 1.51 0.81 -16.63
N THR A 559 0.32 1.40 -16.77
CA THR A 559 -0.84 0.75 -17.37
C THR A 559 -0.47 0.11 -18.72
N GLY A 560 -1.19 -0.94 -19.09
CA GLY A 560 -0.91 -1.76 -20.27
C GLY A 560 0.25 -2.76 -20.09
N LYS A 561 1.08 -2.63 -19.05
CA LYS A 561 2.17 -3.58 -18.77
C LYS A 561 1.62 -4.97 -18.46
N THR A 562 2.11 -5.96 -19.19
CA THR A 562 1.81 -7.38 -18.95
C THR A 562 2.90 -8.03 -18.10
N PHE A 563 2.48 -8.84 -17.15
CA PHE A 563 3.32 -9.74 -16.37
C PHE A 563 2.84 -11.17 -16.59
N ARG A 564 3.72 -12.13 -16.38
CA ARG A 564 3.35 -13.55 -16.35
C ARG A 564 3.40 -14.01 -14.91
N GLY A 565 2.25 -14.26 -14.30
CA GLY A 565 2.23 -14.77 -12.94
C GLY A 565 2.87 -16.14 -12.89
N ARG A 566 3.77 -16.32 -11.93
CA ARG A 566 4.64 -17.50 -11.87
C ARG A 566 3.89 -18.79 -11.56
N ASN A 567 2.63 -18.69 -11.13
CA ASN A 567 1.98 -19.74 -10.36
C ASN A 567 0.79 -20.32 -11.11
N SER A 568 -0.12 -19.51 -11.61
CA SER A 568 -1.06 -20.00 -12.64
C SER A 568 -0.37 -20.23 -13.98
N GLY A 569 0.77 -19.57 -14.23
CA GLY A 569 1.42 -19.49 -15.53
C GLY A 569 0.71 -18.56 -16.52
N ARG A 570 -0.37 -17.89 -16.11
CA ARG A 570 -1.17 -16.96 -16.92
C ARG A 570 -0.53 -15.59 -16.98
N ARG A 571 -0.83 -14.87 -18.06
CA ARG A 571 -0.46 -13.46 -18.18
C ARG A 571 -1.54 -12.62 -17.55
N TYR A 572 -1.15 -11.53 -16.91
CA TYR A 572 -2.08 -10.48 -16.53
C TYR A 572 -1.57 -9.11 -16.97
N GLN A 573 -2.47 -8.27 -17.44
CA GLN A 573 -2.20 -6.89 -17.79
C GLN A 573 -2.63 -5.96 -16.66
N LEU A 574 -1.83 -4.95 -16.35
CA LEU A 574 -2.25 -3.82 -15.52
C LEU A 574 -3.23 -2.96 -16.32
N THR A 575 -4.49 -2.95 -15.91
CA THR A 575 -5.55 -2.20 -16.61
C THR A 575 -5.83 -0.85 -15.95
N PHE A 576 -5.51 -0.71 -14.66
CA PHE A 576 -5.82 0.50 -13.93
C PHE A 576 -4.83 0.76 -12.79
N LEU A 577 -4.43 2.03 -12.64
CA LEU A 577 -3.65 2.56 -11.54
C LEU A 577 -4.31 3.85 -11.10
N GLU A 578 -4.91 3.85 -9.91
CA GLU A 578 -5.83 4.90 -9.50
C GLU A 578 -5.12 6.07 -8.80
N ILE A 579 -5.38 7.30 -9.27
CA ILE A 579 -4.86 8.55 -8.67
C ILE A 579 -6.01 9.47 -8.29
N ALA A 580 -6.99 9.56 -9.18
CA ALA A 580 -8.13 10.44 -9.09
C ALA A 580 -9.41 9.67 -9.42
N ASP A 581 -10.52 10.09 -8.84
CA ASP A 581 -11.85 9.61 -9.17
C ASP A 581 -12.60 10.64 -10.03
N SER A 582 -13.92 10.52 -10.15
CA SER A 582 -14.73 11.37 -11.03
C SER A 582 -14.58 12.87 -10.79
N ASN A 583 -14.18 13.29 -9.59
CA ASN A 583 -14.18 14.70 -9.21
C ASN A 583 -13.13 15.07 -8.16
N SER A 584 -12.17 14.23 -7.79
CA SER A 584 -11.15 14.54 -6.78
C SER A 584 -10.01 13.50 -6.77
N VAL A 585 -9.17 13.53 -5.73
CA VAL A 585 -8.25 12.43 -5.40
C VAL A 585 -9.04 11.18 -5.07
N SER A 586 -8.65 10.02 -5.59
CA SER A 586 -9.31 8.75 -5.24
C SER A 586 -8.97 8.31 -3.82
N SER A 587 -9.93 7.71 -3.11
CA SER A 587 -9.65 7.05 -1.82
C SER A 587 -8.67 5.88 -1.95
N ALA A 588 -8.56 5.28 -3.13
CA ALA A 588 -7.65 4.18 -3.43
C ALA A 588 -6.31 4.64 -4.03
N ALA A 589 -6.05 5.94 -4.12
CA ALA A 589 -4.73 6.45 -4.45
C ALA A 589 -3.69 5.99 -3.40
N PRO A 590 -2.41 5.81 -3.75
CA PRO A 590 -1.39 5.50 -2.76
C PRO A 590 -0.98 6.75 -1.96
N PHE A 591 -0.66 6.51 -0.69
CA PHE A 591 -0.22 7.52 0.28
C PHE A 591 1.07 7.09 0.97
N SER A 592 1.67 7.96 1.79
CA SER A 592 2.98 7.70 2.41
C SER A 592 3.09 6.35 3.13
N ASN A 593 2.01 5.90 3.77
CA ASN A 593 1.98 4.65 4.52
C ASN A 593 1.85 3.38 3.65
N ASN A 594 1.91 3.49 2.32
CA ASN A 594 1.90 2.35 1.41
C ASN A 594 3.22 1.62 1.28
N MET A 595 4.26 2.13 1.94
CA MET A 595 5.62 1.64 1.76
C MET A 595 6.31 1.39 3.09
N CYS A 596 7.14 0.36 3.12
CA CYS A 596 8.01 0.08 4.25
C CYS A 596 9.21 1.05 4.26
N ALA A 597 9.50 1.67 5.42
CA ALA A 597 10.63 2.60 5.57
C ALA A 597 11.98 1.91 5.80
N ASP A 598 11.97 0.59 5.99
CA ASP A 598 13.17 -0.23 5.99
C ASP A 598 13.58 -0.56 4.54
N GLY A 599 14.84 -0.91 4.34
CA GLY A 599 15.26 -1.52 3.08
C GLY A 599 14.79 -2.97 2.99
N TRP A 600 15.08 -3.61 1.85
CA TRP A 600 14.77 -5.01 1.61
C TRP A 600 15.12 -5.91 2.78
N MET A 601 14.18 -6.78 3.17
CA MET A 601 14.30 -7.70 4.31
C MET A 601 14.49 -7.02 5.68
N GLY A 602 13.98 -5.80 5.85
CA GLY A 602 14.13 -5.06 7.10
C GLY A 602 15.58 -4.62 7.37
N ARG A 603 16.43 -4.57 6.34
CA ARG A 603 17.86 -4.25 6.46
C ARG A 603 18.10 -2.78 6.11
N SER A 604 19.26 -2.27 6.52
CA SER A 604 19.78 -0.98 6.08
C SER A 604 20.92 -1.21 5.08
N TYR A 605 21.00 -0.38 4.04
CA TYR A 605 22.00 -0.51 2.97
C TYR A 605 22.82 0.79 2.82
N PRO A 606 23.51 1.28 3.86
CA PRO A 606 24.14 2.61 3.83
C PRO A 606 25.26 2.74 2.78
N THR A 607 25.86 1.63 2.37
CA THR A 607 26.93 1.58 1.36
C THR A 607 26.42 1.44 -0.07
N HIS A 608 25.14 1.10 -0.26
CA HIS A 608 24.57 0.98 -1.60
C HIS A 608 24.27 2.37 -2.17
N PRO A 609 24.46 2.56 -3.49
CA PRO A 609 24.04 3.80 -4.14
C PRO A 609 22.53 3.99 -3.98
N THR A 610 22.06 5.23 -3.92
CA THR A 610 20.62 5.57 -3.72
C THR A 610 19.70 4.92 -4.75
N LYS A 611 20.18 4.68 -5.98
CA LYS A 611 19.45 3.97 -7.05
C LYS A 611 19.28 2.45 -6.83
N SER A 612 19.95 1.85 -5.86
CA SER A 612 19.87 0.40 -5.60
C SER A 612 18.42 -0.03 -5.28
N PRO A 613 17.91 -1.11 -5.88
CA PRO A 613 16.55 -1.59 -5.59
C PRO A 613 16.41 -2.10 -4.14
N ALA A 614 17.51 -2.49 -3.50
CA ALA A 614 17.52 -2.96 -2.11
C ALA A 614 17.03 -1.91 -1.10
N HIS A 615 16.92 -0.63 -1.47
CA HIS A 615 16.38 0.41 -0.58
C HIS A 615 14.86 0.35 -0.43
N LEU A 616 14.17 -0.35 -1.33
CA LEU A 616 12.74 -0.62 -1.23
C LEU A 616 12.51 -1.83 -0.30
N GLY A 617 11.98 -1.58 0.89
CA GLY A 617 11.55 -2.66 1.80
C GLY A 617 10.35 -3.43 1.29
N GLY A 618 9.47 -2.76 0.56
CA GLY A 618 8.21 -3.27 0.04
C GLY A 618 7.26 -2.09 -0.18
N LEU A 619 6.44 -2.17 -1.20
CA LEU A 619 5.41 -1.19 -1.55
C LEU A 619 4.14 -1.94 -1.92
N VAL A 620 2.98 -1.45 -1.51
CA VAL A 620 1.68 -1.93 -1.98
C VAL A 620 0.86 -0.81 -2.59
N ILE A 621 0.18 -1.09 -3.70
CA ILE A 621 -0.72 -0.16 -4.36
C ILE A 621 -2.00 -0.88 -4.79
N ASN A 622 -3.12 -0.15 -4.86
CA ASN A 622 -4.29 -0.64 -5.58
C ASN A 622 -3.98 -0.71 -7.08
N ALA A 623 -4.34 -1.81 -7.73
CA ALA A 623 -4.27 -1.95 -9.17
C ALA A 623 -5.46 -2.75 -9.70
N GLY A 624 -5.95 -2.33 -10.87
CA GLY A 624 -6.77 -3.18 -11.73
C GLY A 624 -5.87 -4.10 -12.54
N ILE A 625 -6.16 -5.39 -12.54
CA ILE A 625 -5.50 -6.37 -13.40
C ILE A 625 -6.52 -7.13 -14.23
N ARG A 626 -6.09 -7.66 -15.37
CA ARG A 626 -6.88 -8.60 -16.17
C ARG A 626 -6.05 -9.79 -16.56
N TYR A 627 -6.51 -11.00 -16.24
CA TYR A 627 -5.86 -12.24 -16.66
C TYR A 627 -6.32 -12.62 -18.06
N ASP A 628 -5.35 -12.92 -18.91
CA ASP A 628 -5.53 -13.57 -20.22
C ASP A 628 -5.80 -15.06 -19.97
N TRP A 629 -7.08 -15.37 -19.77
CA TRP A 629 -7.55 -16.64 -19.23
C TRP A 629 -7.48 -17.74 -20.29
N ASP A 630 -7.89 -17.44 -21.52
CA ASP A 630 -7.84 -18.38 -22.65
C ASP A 630 -6.47 -18.40 -23.34
N ASN A 631 -5.56 -17.49 -22.98
CA ASN A 631 -4.21 -17.38 -23.50
C ASN A 631 -4.17 -17.03 -25.00
N ASP A 632 -5.15 -16.26 -25.47
CA ASP A 632 -5.20 -15.76 -26.84
C ASP A 632 -4.35 -14.48 -27.02
N GLY A 633 -3.93 -13.85 -25.92
CA GLY A 633 -3.11 -12.64 -25.91
C GLY A 633 -3.88 -11.32 -26.05
N SER A 634 -5.19 -11.40 -26.11
CA SER A 634 -6.09 -10.30 -25.78
C SER A 634 -6.25 -10.21 -24.25
N PHE A 635 -6.86 -9.10 -23.82
CA PHE A 635 -7.18 -8.86 -22.41
C PHE A 635 -8.56 -8.22 -22.41
N ASP A 636 -9.60 -8.99 -22.73
CA ASP A 636 -10.93 -8.47 -23.00
C ASP A 636 -11.82 -8.48 -21.75
N ASN A 637 -12.42 -7.33 -21.39
CA ASN A 637 -13.26 -7.30 -20.20
C ASN A 637 -14.57 -8.06 -20.43
N CYS A 638 -14.68 -9.24 -19.81
CA CYS A 638 -15.83 -10.10 -19.97
C CYS A 638 -17.15 -9.56 -19.38
N SER A 639 -17.09 -8.53 -18.53
CA SER A 639 -18.30 -7.82 -18.08
C SER A 639 -18.86 -6.85 -19.13
N THR A 640 -18.09 -6.51 -20.16
CA THR A 640 -18.47 -5.53 -21.20
C THR A 640 -18.39 -6.09 -22.62
N VAL A 641 -17.66 -7.17 -22.85
CA VAL A 641 -17.46 -7.80 -24.16
C VAL A 641 -18.12 -9.18 -24.16
N ILE A 642 -19.13 -9.36 -25.01
CA ILE A 642 -19.85 -10.64 -25.14
C ILE A 642 -18.89 -11.71 -25.65
N GLY A 643 -18.79 -12.82 -24.93
CA GLY A 643 -17.95 -13.97 -25.31
C GLY A 643 -16.49 -13.88 -24.86
N ALA A 644 -16.06 -12.75 -24.28
CA ALA A 644 -14.76 -12.66 -23.65
C ALA A 644 -14.72 -13.52 -22.38
N THR A 645 -13.57 -14.15 -22.12
CA THR A 645 -13.38 -15.07 -20.99
C THR A 645 -12.43 -14.54 -19.93
N ASP A 646 -11.80 -13.39 -20.15
CA ASP A 646 -10.76 -12.86 -19.27
C ASP A 646 -11.32 -12.28 -17.97
N GLU A 647 -10.60 -12.55 -16.90
CA GLU A 647 -11.01 -12.18 -15.55
C GLU A 647 -10.34 -10.86 -15.15
N SER A 648 -11.15 -9.84 -14.87
CA SER A 648 -10.65 -8.57 -14.32
C SER A 648 -10.66 -8.63 -12.79
N TYR A 649 -9.70 -8.07 -12.07
CA TYR A 649 -9.74 -8.00 -10.60
C TYR A 649 -9.17 -6.67 -10.11
N ASN A 650 -9.64 -6.20 -8.96
CA ASN A 650 -8.92 -5.20 -8.17
C ASN A 650 -8.07 -5.91 -7.13
N VAL A 651 -6.79 -5.56 -7.06
CA VAL A 651 -5.81 -6.25 -6.24
C VAL A 651 -4.96 -5.28 -5.45
N LEU A 652 -4.52 -5.75 -4.28
CA LEU A 652 -3.38 -5.17 -3.61
C LEU A 652 -2.11 -5.72 -4.29
N LEU A 653 -1.45 -4.88 -5.08
CA LEU A 653 -0.26 -5.22 -5.84
C LEU A 653 0.99 -4.93 -5.01
N TYR A 654 1.78 -5.96 -4.71
CA TYR A 654 3.06 -5.82 -4.02
C TYR A 654 4.19 -5.58 -5.02
N VAL A 655 5.06 -4.62 -4.72
CA VAL A 655 6.31 -4.35 -5.44
C VAL A 655 7.46 -4.42 -4.46
N GLY A 656 8.50 -5.17 -4.80
CA GLY A 656 9.68 -5.33 -3.95
C GLY A 656 10.92 -5.71 -4.74
N TYR A 657 12.05 -5.83 -4.05
CA TYR A 657 13.29 -6.33 -4.62
C TYR A 657 13.25 -7.87 -4.62
N PRO A 658 13.44 -8.59 -5.76
CA PRO A 658 13.41 -10.06 -5.79
C PRO A 658 14.58 -10.74 -5.07
N GLY A 659 15.43 -9.97 -4.38
CA GLY A 659 16.72 -10.41 -3.86
C GLY A 659 17.77 -10.53 -4.95
N TYR A 660 19.04 -10.63 -4.52
CA TYR A 660 20.10 -11.06 -5.42
C TYR A 660 19.92 -12.56 -5.64
N GLN A 661 19.05 -12.94 -6.57
CA GLN A 661 19.24 -14.24 -7.21
C GLN A 661 20.54 -14.08 -7.98
N ALA A 662 21.54 -14.91 -7.70
CA ALA A 662 22.72 -15.02 -8.55
C ALA A 662 22.23 -15.52 -9.92
N HIS A 663 21.67 -14.61 -10.71
CA HIS A 663 21.08 -14.87 -12.00
C HIS A 663 22.16 -14.71 -13.06
N ASP A 664 23.31 -15.32 -12.77
CA ASP A 664 24.36 -15.55 -13.71
C ASP A 664 24.54 -17.06 -13.76
N GLY A 665 24.14 -17.66 -14.88
CA GLY A 665 24.79 -18.87 -15.31
C GLY A 665 26.32 -18.65 -15.29
N PRO A 666 27.14 -19.71 -15.22
CA PRO A 666 28.60 -19.65 -14.98
C PRO A 666 29.46 -18.84 -15.99
N ASN A 667 28.87 -18.00 -16.84
CA ASN A 667 29.54 -17.27 -17.92
C ASN A 667 29.53 -15.73 -17.79
N SER A 668 29.17 -15.14 -16.65
CA SER A 668 29.47 -13.71 -16.40
C SER A 668 30.82 -13.56 -15.68
N PRO A 669 31.84 -12.95 -16.32
CA PRO A 669 33.12 -12.70 -15.66
C PRO A 669 32.99 -11.43 -14.80
N GLY A 670 32.67 -11.58 -13.51
CA GLY A 670 32.44 -10.42 -12.66
C GLY A 670 32.22 -10.66 -11.16
N GLY A 671 33.16 -11.34 -10.50
CA GLY A 671 33.52 -11.05 -9.10
C GLY A 671 32.49 -11.30 -7.99
N LEU A 672 32.49 -12.53 -7.46
CA LEU A 672 32.08 -12.81 -6.09
C LEU A 672 33.05 -12.09 -5.12
N ILE A 673 32.60 -10.98 -4.52
CA ILE A 673 33.14 -10.51 -3.25
C ILE A 673 32.23 -11.10 -2.18
N ALA A 674 32.74 -12.11 -1.46
CA ALA A 674 32.11 -12.66 -0.28
C ALA A 674 31.98 -11.56 0.79
N GLN A 675 30.77 -11.41 1.35
CA GLN A 675 30.55 -10.86 2.69
C GLN A 675 30.27 -12.00 3.65
#